data_AF-A0AAE0RYU5-F1
#
_entry.id   AF-A0AAE0RYU5-F1
#
_cell.length_a   1.000
_cell.length_b   1.000
_cell.length_c   1.000
_cell.angle_alpha   90.00
_cell.angle_beta   90.00
_cell.angle_gamma   90.00
#
_symmetry.space_group_name_H-M   'P 1'
#
loop_
_entity.id
_entity.type
_entity.pdbx_description
1 polymer ?
#
loop_
_entity_poly.entity_id
_entity_poly.type
_entity_poly.pdbx_seq_one_letter_code
_entity_poly.pdbx_strand_id
1 'polypeptide(L)'
;MKILKFGGTSVGTVENIKNVINIIKNDDTIVGVVVSAFSKITDKLLHAAMLASSGSDTYKKIFEDISRQHNDFLSSLISNSDKALLQNLLKELSEILHGVYLIKELSPKMKALICSFGERMSAIIITAACINQKINTEYLDARLLIKTDASFNEANVLFSETNRAIKDFFQTKKRPVQIITGFIGSTNQNETTTLGRGGSDYTASIFGASLELDAIEIWTDVDGFMTADPKIVTDSISIAELSYEEAVEIAHYGAKILYPPTISPAMKQNIPIIIKNTLNPTFSGTKISKKSEVKAKKQVASIAALSDCSLIRIHTAGFASSSSLTERVYSVMSRSKIKIPIFTPSSSEAAVISFAIFTNDIAVAKDVLEREFEIERQLKKIGDIEVQHNVAIMAIVGDNMQHTPGIAGRFFTALGQNGINVVAINQGSSERSISIVINNSDKIKALNVTHQAFFLSNLKTINLFLVGTGLIGKTLLKQLHNHCKILESKHGIKLQLVGLANSRKMYFSSENLNFENALNILDSKGESMSMLKYMSQIIDMNLLNSVFIDCTASDEVSNNYIHILSESISIVTPNKRACSREYSYYKKLKEIESSRGVKFLYETNVGAGLPIIRTLSDLIASGDKIIKIEAVLSGSLSFIFNAFDQNTPFSQIVKIAKEKGYTEPDPRDDLSGKDVARKILILARETGANLELHDVNIESFLPSSCIQAKSVQEFFIELQKFDGEFEELRKKAELNHQKLRFIASFENQEASVRLQNISSNHPFANLNGSDNIIAFTTDRYSERQLIVQGPGAGKYGSRISSSFEKNTAGVAAIAFLKSLNQTQKGINISIEKNMPLQSGLGSSGASAVACAVALNRLFGTPYSRKELLPFVMQAEEVACGAAHADNVAPSLLGGITLIRSNETLDIVSLPVPKKIFVAVVHPHLEINTKDARAILPKEIPMQKFVQQTGNIAGFIASLYTQDFELMKRSLNDEIIEPVRSKLVPHFDLIKEVALANRALGFSLSGSGPSVFGFAQSYGDAENIAFALQLIWHQRNIATDSFISTINEQGATVIS
;
A
#
# COMPACT_ATOMS: atom_id res chain seq x y z
N MET A 1 11.50 -20.51 39.85
CA MET A 1 10.26 -20.35 40.63
C MET A 1 9.56 -19.09 40.19
N LYS A 2 8.24 -19.14 40.00
CA LYS A 2 7.45 -18.00 39.50
C LYS A 2 6.06 -17.93 40.14
N ILE A 3 5.45 -16.76 40.03
CA ILE A 3 4.06 -16.52 40.45
C ILE A 3 3.22 -16.14 39.24
N LEU A 4 2.02 -16.70 39.14
CA LEU A 4 1.08 -16.42 38.06
C LEU A 4 -0.04 -15.54 38.57
N LYS A 5 -0.57 -14.69 37.72
CA LYS A 5 -1.82 -13.96 37.96
C LYS A 5 -2.79 -14.19 36.82
N PHE A 6 -4.04 -14.52 37.12
CA PHE A 6 -5.12 -14.61 36.14
C PHE A 6 -6.14 -13.49 36.32
N GLY A 7 -6.41 -12.74 35.25
CA GLY A 7 -7.41 -11.67 35.24
C GLY A 7 -8.85 -12.17 35.22
N GLY A 8 -9.81 -11.29 35.47
CA GLY A 8 -11.24 -11.65 35.54
C GLY A 8 -11.80 -12.23 34.23
N THR A 9 -11.26 -11.85 33.07
CA THR A 9 -11.60 -12.45 31.77
C THR A 9 -11.02 -13.86 31.62
N SER A 10 -9.79 -14.08 32.09
CA SER A 10 -9.13 -15.39 32.17
C SER A 10 -9.84 -16.39 33.08
N VAL A 11 -10.64 -15.92 34.04
CA VAL A 11 -11.47 -16.77 34.91
C VAL A 11 -12.98 -16.54 34.69
N GLY A 12 -13.35 -15.91 33.58
CA GLY A 12 -14.73 -15.46 33.35
C GLY A 12 -15.70 -16.53 32.86
N THR A 13 -15.20 -17.70 32.42
CA THR A 13 -15.99 -18.81 31.89
C THR A 13 -15.43 -20.15 32.37
N VAL A 14 -16.27 -21.19 32.38
CA VAL A 14 -15.86 -22.54 32.81
C VAL A 14 -14.73 -23.08 31.95
N GLU A 15 -14.77 -22.81 30.65
CA GLU A 15 -13.71 -23.18 29.70
C GLU A 15 -12.40 -22.46 29.99
N ASN A 16 -12.44 -21.15 30.24
CA ASN A 16 -11.23 -20.40 30.58
C ASN A 16 -10.61 -20.89 31.90
N ILE A 17 -11.44 -21.23 32.90
CA ILE A 17 -10.95 -21.82 34.16
C ILE A 17 -10.29 -23.18 33.91
N LYS A 18 -10.82 -24.02 33.02
CA LYS A 18 -10.15 -25.27 32.62
C LYS A 18 -8.78 -25.00 31.97
N ASN A 19 -8.67 -23.97 31.13
CA ASN A 19 -7.39 -23.56 30.54
C ASN A 19 -6.40 -23.10 31.62
N VAL A 20 -6.86 -22.31 32.60
CA VAL A 20 -6.07 -21.91 33.78
C VAL A 20 -5.55 -23.13 34.53
N ILE A 21 -6.41 -24.11 34.82
CA ILE A 21 -6.03 -25.35 35.52
C ILE A 21 -4.98 -26.13 34.71
N ASN A 22 -5.13 -26.21 33.38
CA ASN A 22 -4.15 -26.85 32.52
C ASN A 22 -2.79 -26.14 32.53
N ILE A 23 -2.77 -24.80 32.57
CA ILE A 23 -1.53 -24.01 32.70
C ILE A 23 -0.83 -24.34 34.03
N ILE A 24 -1.60 -24.37 35.13
CA ILE A 24 -1.05 -24.69 36.47
C ILE A 24 -0.51 -26.13 36.51
N LYS A 25 -1.20 -27.07 35.88
CA LYS A 25 -0.84 -28.50 35.89
C LYS A 25 0.48 -28.80 35.18
N ASN A 26 0.82 -28.02 34.15
CA ASN A 26 1.94 -28.31 33.25
C ASN A 26 3.24 -27.61 33.67
N ASP A 27 3.31 -27.00 34.85
CA ASP A 27 4.44 -26.20 35.28
C ASP A 27 4.77 -26.35 36.78
N ASP A 28 5.84 -27.08 37.07
CA ASP A 28 6.28 -27.35 38.45
C ASP A 28 7.05 -26.19 39.08
N THR A 29 7.28 -25.09 38.35
CA THR A 29 8.02 -23.92 38.86
C THR A 29 7.12 -22.91 39.57
N ILE A 30 5.81 -23.17 39.62
CA ILE A 30 4.81 -22.27 40.21
C ILE A 30 4.85 -22.37 41.75
N VAL A 31 5.01 -21.23 42.42
CA VAL A 31 4.87 -21.15 43.90
C VAL A 31 3.48 -20.66 44.34
N GLY A 32 2.83 -19.87 43.50
CA GLY A 32 1.51 -19.32 43.80
C GLY A 32 0.79 -18.80 42.55
N VAL A 33 -0.52 -18.72 42.66
CA VAL A 33 -1.44 -18.28 41.61
C VAL A 33 -2.39 -17.24 42.20
N VAL A 34 -2.24 -15.98 41.79
CA VAL A 34 -3.13 -14.89 42.16
C VAL A 34 -4.34 -14.87 41.22
N VAL A 35 -5.55 -14.82 41.76
CA VAL A 35 -6.77 -14.75 40.95
C VAL A 35 -7.59 -13.51 41.26
N SER A 36 -8.12 -12.89 40.21
CA SER A 36 -9.15 -11.86 40.33
C SER A 36 -10.54 -12.47 40.56
N ALA A 37 -11.52 -11.64 40.94
CA ALA A 37 -12.92 -12.02 40.86
C ALA A 37 -13.30 -12.43 39.42
N PHE A 38 -14.33 -13.27 39.27
CA PHE A 38 -14.88 -13.59 37.94
C PHE A 38 -15.35 -12.33 37.22
N SER A 39 -15.29 -12.35 35.88
CA SER A 39 -15.63 -11.20 35.04
C SER A 39 -16.94 -10.51 35.47
N LYS A 40 -16.88 -9.18 35.65
CA LYS A 40 -17.97 -8.28 36.08
C LYS A 40 -18.48 -8.47 37.52
N ILE A 41 -17.97 -9.40 38.32
CA ILE A 41 -18.46 -9.62 39.70
C ILE A 41 -18.15 -8.42 40.61
N THR A 42 -16.95 -7.85 40.56
CA THR A 42 -16.60 -6.69 41.38
C THR A 42 -17.51 -5.48 41.12
N ASP A 43 -17.87 -5.23 39.87
CA ASP A 43 -18.80 -4.16 39.50
C ASP A 43 -20.24 -4.48 39.96
N LYS A 44 -20.68 -5.74 39.87
CA LYS A 44 -21.97 -6.18 40.43
C LYS A 44 -22.03 -6.01 41.95
N LEU A 45 -20.95 -6.36 42.67
CA LEU A 45 -20.84 -6.19 44.13
C LEU A 45 -20.95 -4.72 44.52
N LEU A 46 -20.24 -3.83 43.80
CA LEU A 46 -20.33 -2.38 43.99
C LEU A 46 -21.74 -1.86 43.72
N HIS A 47 -22.37 -2.31 42.63
CA HIS A 47 -23.71 -1.90 42.28
C HIS A 47 -24.75 -2.37 43.32
N ALA A 48 -24.64 -3.61 43.80
CA ALA A 48 -25.48 -4.12 44.88
C ALA A 48 -25.32 -3.30 46.17
N ALA A 49 -24.08 -2.94 46.54
CA ALA A 49 -23.81 -2.10 47.70
C ALA A 49 -24.41 -0.69 47.55
N MET A 50 -24.31 -0.08 46.37
CA MET A 50 -24.91 1.22 46.08
C MET A 50 -26.44 1.18 46.20
N LEU A 51 -27.09 0.18 45.60
CA LEU A 51 -28.55 0.00 45.69
C LEU A 51 -29.02 -0.29 47.12
N ALA A 52 -28.26 -1.08 47.88
CA ALA A 52 -28.53 -1.31 49.29
C ALA A 52 -28.47 0.01 50.08
N SER A 53 -27.42 0.81 49.86
CA SER A 53 -27.25 2.10 50.55
C SER A 53 -28.33 3.13 50.18
N SER A 54 -28.81 3.13 48.93
CA SER A 54 -29.95 3.95 48.51
C SER A 54 -31.30 3.40 48.97
N GLY A 55 -31.30 2.28 49.70
CA GLY A 55 -32.49 1.65 50.24
C GLY A 55 -33.40 0.96 49.23
N SER A 56 -32.88 0.57 48.08
CA SER A 56 -33.63 -0.18 47.07
C SER A 56 -33.51 -1.67 47.31
N ASP A 57 -34.62 -2.41 47.46
CA ASP A 57 -34.62 -3.88 47.60
C ASP A 57 -34.07 -4.63 46.37
N THR A 58 -33.85 -3.93 45.25
CA THR A 58 -33.31 -4.51 44.02
C THR A 58 -31.90 -5.10 44.16
N TYR A 59 -31.13 -4.74 45.20
CA TYR A 59 -29.84 -5.37 45.49
C TYR A 59 -29.95 -6.89 45.71
N LYS A 60 -31.08 -7.37 46.24
CA LYS A 60 -31.33 -8.80 46.48
C LYS A 60 -31.27 -9.61 45.19
N LYS A 61 -31.83 -9.07 44.10
CA LYS A 61 -31.78 -9.70 42.77
C LYS A 61 -30.34 -9.80 42.25
N ILE A 62 -29.53 -8.76 42.46
CA ILE A 62 -28.11 -8.78 42.08
C ILE A 62 -27.35 -9.81 42.92
N PHE A 63 -27.63 -9.90 44.22
CA PHE A 63 -27.07 -10.91 45.10
C PHE A 63 -27.44 -12.34 44.66
N GLU A 64 -28.70 -12.60 44.34
CA GLU A 64 -29.17 -13.88 43.80
C GLU A 64 -28.44 -14.25 42.50
N ASP A 65 -28.25 -13.29 41.60
CA ASP A 65 -27.50 -13.49 40.36
C ASP A 65 -26.03 -13.84 40.62
N ILE A 66 -25.38 -13.15 41.58
CA ILE A 66 -24.00 -13.48 42.02
C ILE A 66 -23.95 -14.88 42.60
N SER A 67 -24.88 -15.21 43.51
CA SER A 67 -24.97 -16.52 44.17
C SER A 67 -25.16 -17.65 43.16
N ARG A 68 -26.12 -17.51 42.24
CA ARG A 68 -26.38 -18.48 41.17
C ARG A 68 -25.14 -18.68 40.31
N GLN A 69 -24.54 -17.60 39.82
CA GLN A 69 -23.36 -17.65 38.97
C GLN A 69 -22.22 -18.45 39.63
N HIS A 70 -21.89 -18.20 40.89
CA HIS A 70 -20.81 -18.91 41.58
C HIS A 70 -21.14 -20.38 41.87
N ASN A 71 -22.40 -20.71 42.19
CA ASN A 71 -22.84 -22.09 42.36
C ASN A 71 -22.79 -22.88 41.03
N ASP A 72 -23.14 -22.24 39.91
CA ASP A 72 -23.06 -22.83 38.58
C ASP A 72 -21.60 -23.12 38.18
N PHE A 73 -20.69 -22.18 38.46
CA PHE A 73 -19.25 -22.41 38.28
C PHE A 73 -18.74 -23.60 39.11
N LEU A 74 -19.10 -23.66 40.40
CA LEU A 74 -18.65 -24.73 41.27
C LEU A 74 -19.17 -26.11 40.81
N SER A 75 -20.46 -26.20 40.49
CA SER A 75 -21.11 -27.45 40.06
C SER A 75 -20.65 -27.95 38.69
N SER A 76 -20.30 -27.04 37.77
CA SER A 76 -19.78 -27.41 36.45
C SER A 76 -18.30 -27.84 36.45
N LEU A 77 -17.53 -27.40 37.44
CA LEU A 77 -16.10 -27.71 37.57
C LEU A 77 -15.82 -28.94 38.46
N ILE A 78 -16.72 -29.28 39.38
CA ILE A 78 -16.49 -30.30 40.40
C ILE A 78 -17.74 -31.16 40.60
N SER A 79 -17.59 -32.48 40.49
CA SER A 79 -18.70 -33.43 40.62
C SER A 79 -19.07 -33.74 42.08
N ASN A 80 -18.12 -33.68 43.03
CA ASN A 80 -18.32 -33.95 44.46
C ASN A 80 -17.52 -32.96 45.33
N SER A 81 -17.98 -31.70 45.44
CA SER A 81 -17.32 -30.68 46.27
C SER A 81 -18.04 -30.43 47.59
N ASP A 82 -17.29 -30.20 48.66
CA ASP A 82 -17.82 -29.53 49.85
C ASP A 82 -18.21 -28.07 49.50
N LYS A 83 -19.51 -27.80 49.49
CA LYS A 83 -20.07 -26.47 49.18
C LYS A 83 -20.08 -25.53 50.38
N ALA A 84 -19.72 -26.01 51.58
CA ALA A 84 -19.88 -25.25 52.83
C ALA A 84 -19.12 -23.93 52.83
N LEU A 85 -17.88 -23.91 52.33
CA LEU A 85 -17.05 -22.70 52.31
C LEU A 85 -17.65 -21.58 51.44
N LEU A 86 -18.13 -21.91 50.23
CA LEU A 86 -18.77 -20.93 49.35
C LEU A 86 -20.11 -20.45 49.93
N GLN A 87 -20.91 -21.35 50.49
CA GLN A 87 -22.19 -21.00 51.10
C GLN A 87 -22.03 -20.09 52.32
N ASN A 88 -20.99 -20.30 53.14
CA ASN A 88 -20.67 -19.43 54.26
C ASN A 88 -20.31 -18.01 53.80
N LEU A 89 -19.50 -17.87 52.74
CA LEU A 89 -19.19 -16.55 52.16
C LEU A 89 -20.41 -15.84 51.60
N LEU A 90 -21.28 -16.57 50.90
CA LEU A 90 -22.52 -16.00 50.34
C LEU A 90 -23.47 -15.55 51.44
N LYS A 91 -23.54 -16.30 52.55
CA LYS A 91 -24.32 -15.91 53.73
C LYS A 91 -23.75 -14.64 54.38
N GLU A 92 -22.44 -14.59 54.60
CA GLU A 92 -21.74 -13.41 55.15
C GLU A 92 -21.99 -12.16 54.28
N LEU A 93 -21.86 -12.28 52.96
CA LEU A 93 -22.14 -11.19 52.00
C LEU A 93 -23.61 -10.74 52.09
N SER A 94 -24.55 -11.67 52.20
CA SER A 94 -25.98 -11.36 52.33
C SER A 94 -26.28 -10.55 53.59
N GLU A 95 -25.74 -10.97 54.73
CA GLU A 95 -25.90 -10.30 56.02
C GLU A 95 -25.30 -8.88 55.99
N ILE A 96 -24.12 -8.73 55.36
CA ILE A 96 -23.46 -7.42 55.21
C ILE A 96 -24.29 -6.48 54.32
N LEU A 97 -24.76 -6.95 53.15
CA LEU A 97 -25.59 -6.15 52.26
C LEU A 97 -26.92 -5.77 52.93
N HIS A 98 -27.48 -6.67 53.72
CA HIS A 98 -28.67 -6.38 54.52
C HIS A 98 -28.38 -5.30 55.57
N GLY A 99 -27.23 -5.36 56.26
CA GLY A 99 -26.79 -4.31 57.18
C GLY A 99 -26.66 -2.94 56.51
N VAL A 100 -26.02 -2.87 55.33
CA VAL A 100 -25.94 -1.63 54.52
C VAL A 100 -27.34 -1.13 54.14
N TYR A 101 -28.24 -2.05 53.78
CA TYR A 101 -29.63 -1.71 53.48
C TYR A 101 -30.39 -1.16 54.68
N LEU A 102 -30.13 -1.63 55.90
CA LEU A 102 -30.78 -1.11 57.10
C LEU A 102 -30.23 0.26 57.49
N ILE A 103 -28.92 0.45 57.41
CA ILE A 103 -28.22 1.68 57.84
C ILE A 103 -28.32 2.80 56.79
N LYS A 104 -28.52 2.45 55.51
CA LYS A 104 -28.53 3.38 54.35
C LYS A 104 -27.21 4.15 54.17
N GLU A 105 -26.11 3.55 54.60
CA GLU A 105 -24.78 4.14 54.52
C GLU A 105 -23.78 3.12 53.95
N LEU A 106 -22.93 3.56 53.01
CA LEU A 106 -21.84 2.78 52.47
C LEU A 106 -20.49 3.45 52.77
N SER A 107 -19.91 3.10 53.93
CA SER A 107 -18.58 3.59 54.29
C SER A 107 -17.48 2.98 53.41
N PRO A 108 -16.31 3.63 53.25
CA PRO A 108 -15.17 3.08 52.51
C PRO A 108 -14.74 1.69 53.01
N LYS A 109 -14.74 1.48 54.33
CA LYS A 109 -14.44 0.19 54.96
C LYS A 109 -15.42 -0.89 54.51
N MET A 110 -16.72 -0.57 54.50
CA MET A 110 -17.75 -1.52 54.10
C MET A 110 -17.66 -1.85 52.61
N LYS A 111 -17.39 -0.84 51.78
CA LYS A 111 -17.16 -1.01 50.34
C LYS A 111 -15.99 -1.96 50.06
N ALA A 112 -14.85 -1.77 50.74
CA ALA A 112 -13.68 -2.64 50.61
C ALA A 112 -14.00 -4.10 51.01
N LEU A 113 -14.71 -4.28 52.13
CA LEU A 113 -15.15 -5.61 52.58
C LEU A 113 -16.07 -6.29 51.56
N ILE A 114 -17.10 -5.60 51.06
CA ILE A 114 -18.04 -6.14 50.07
C ILE A 114 -17.31 -6.53 48.78
N CYS A 115 -16.40 -5.68 48.27
CA CYS A 115 -15.65 -6.00 47.07
C CYS A 115 -14.75 -7.24 47.25
N SER A 116 -14.20 -7.46 48.45
CA SER A 116 -13.29 -8.59 48.72
C SER A 116 -13.91 -9.97 48.49
N PHE A 117 -15.25 -10.09 48.56
CA PHE A 117 -15.93 -11.35 48.33
C PHE A 117 -15.72 -11.90 46.92
N GLY A 118 -15.51 -11.03 45.93
CA GLY A 118 -15.27 -11.46 44.54
C GLY A 118 -14.07 -12.40 44.43
N GLU A 119 -12.90 -11.95 44.91
CA GLU A 119 -11.66 -12.71 44.89
C GLU A 119 -11.67 -13.89 45.89
N ARG A 120 -12.30 -13.73 47.05
CA ARG A 120 -12.46 -14.83 48.03
C ARG A 120 -13.24 -15.99 47.42
N MET A 121 -14.36 -15.71 46.75
CA MET A 121 -15.18 -16.74 46.11
C MET A 121 -14.46 -17.40 44.93
N SER A 122 -13.81 -16.60 44.05
CA SER A 122 -13.12 -17.16 42.88
C SER A 122 -11.92 -18.03 43.28
N ALA A 123 -11.12 -17.60 44.25
CA ALA A 123 -9.97 -18.36 44.75
C ALA A 123 -10.39 -19.70 45.38
N ILE A 124 -11.48 -19.74 46.15
CA ILE A 124 -12.00 -21.00 46.71
C ILE A 124 -12.45 -21.96 45.60
N ILE A 125 -13.21 -21.47 44.62
CA ILE A 125 -13.72 -22.31 43.52
C ILE A 125 -12.55 -22.88 42.69
N ILE A 126 -11.57 -22.04 42.35
CA ILE A 126 -10.40 -22.47 41.56
C ILE A 126 -9.53 -23.46 42.35
N THR A 127 -9.34 -23.24 43.66
CA THR A 127 -8.63 -24.18 44.54
C THR A 127 -9.31 -25.55 44.52
N ALA A 128 -10.63 -25.58 44.74
CA ALA A 128 -11.39 -26.82 44.76
C ALA A 128 -11.34 -27.53 43.39
N ALA A 129 -11.37 -26.78 42.28
CA ALA A 129 -11.27 -27.33 40.94
C ALA A 129 -9.87 -27.92 40.65
N CYS A 130 -8.80 -27.29 41.15
CA CYS A 130 -7.43 -27.82 41.04
C CYS A 130 -7.26 -29.12 41.83
N ILE A 131 -7.79 -29.18 43.07
CA ILE A 131 -7.78 -30.39 43.90
C ILE A 131 -8.54 -31.53 43.21
N ASN A 132 -9.69 -31.24 42.59
CA ASN A 132 -10.46 -32.23 41.82
C ASN A 132 -9.67 -32.81 40.64
N GLN A 133 -8.76 -32.04 40.04
CA GLN A 133 -7.84 -32.47 38.98
C GLN A 133 -6.53 -33.07 39.52
N LYS A 134 -6.46 -33.38 40.82
CA LYS A 134 -5.30 -33.96 41.52
C LYS A 134 -4.04 -33.08 41.49
N ILE A 135 -4.22 -31.76 41.43
CA ILE A 135 -3.12 -30.79 41.54
C ILE A 135 -2.95 -30.44 43.02
N ASN A 136 -1.71 -30.46 43.52
CA ASN A 136 -1.41 -30.13 44.91
C ASN A 136 -1.48 -28.62 45.16
N THR A 137 -2.67 -28.12 45.50
CA THR A 137 -2.95 -26.68 45.72
C THR A 137 -3.63 -26.39 47.06
N GLU A 138 -3.42 -25.20 47.61
CA GLU A 138 -4.03 -24.74 48.88
C GLU A 138 -4.56 -23.29 48.74
N TYR A 139 -5.68 -22.96 49.39
CA TYR A 139 -6.24 -21.61 49.39
C TYR A 139 -5.49 -20.68 50.34
N LEU A 140 -5.14 -19.47 49.87
CA LEU A 140 -4.48 -18.44 50.66
C LEU A 140 -5.22 -17.09 50.54
N ASP A 141 -5.71 -16.60 51.68
CA ASP A 141 -6.30 -15.26 51.77
C ASP A 141 -5.19 -14.22 51.94
N ALA A 142 -5.02 -13.33 50.96
CA ALA A 142 -3.98 -12.31 50.95
C ALA A 142 -4.10 -11.34 52.12
N ARG A 143 -5.28 -11.18 52.74
CA ARG A 143 -5.48 -10.34 53.91
C ARG A 143 -4.66 -10.80 55.12
N LEU A 144 -4.28 -12.08 55.17
CA LEU A 144 -3.43 -12.61 56.24
C LEU A 144 -2.00 -12.09 56.15
N LEU A 145 -1.51 -11.79 54.94
CA LEU A 145 -0.09 -11.52 54.67
C LEU A 145 0.18 -10.10 54.16
N ILE A 146 -0.72 -9.51 53.38
CA ILE A 146 -0.59 -8.14 52.87
C ILE A 146 -1.16 -7.16 53.90
N LYS A 147 -0.27 -6.37 54.50
CA LYS A 147 -0.60 -5.33 55.47
C LYS A 147 -0.62 -3.95 54.81
N THR A 148 -1.64 -3.15 55.10
CA THR A 148 -1.87 -1.84 54.47
C THR A 148 -2.20 -0.76 55.50
N ASP A 149 -2.18 0.50 55.06
CA ASP A 149 -2.81 1.62 55.78
C ASP A 149 -4.36 1.51 55.78
N ALA A 150 -5.01 2.46 56.46
CA ALA A 150 -6.47 2.53 56.56
C ALA A 150 -7.14 3.29 55.39
N SER A 151 -6.47 3.46 54.25
CA SER A 151 -7.04 4.09 53.04
C SER A 151 -7.91 3.08 52.27
N PHE A 152 -8.89 2.48 52.96
CA PHE A 152 -9.63 1.24 52.63
C PHE A 152 -9.85 0.87 51.15
N ASN A 153 -10.15 1.82 50.25
CA ASN A 153 -10.45 1.54 48.84
C ASN A 153 -9.22 1.51 47.91
N GLU A 154 -8.15 2.23 48.27
CA GLU A 154 -6.89 2.36 47.52
C GLU A 154 -5.74 2.37 48.53
N ALA A 155 -5.63 1.30 49.31
CA ALA A 155 -4.76 1.25 50.48
C ALA A 155 -3.28 1.13 50.09
N ASN A 156 -2.42 1.84 50.81
CA ASN A 156 -0.98 1.76 50.62
C ASN A 156 -0.41 0.55 51.36
N VAL A 157 0.41 -0.24 50.69
CA VAL A 157 1.02 -1.45 51.25
C VAL A 157 2.16 -1.08 52.20
N LEU A 158 2.11 -1.63 53.42
CA LEU A 158 3.17 -1.58 54.42
C LEU A 158 4.20 -2.67 54.09
N PHE A 159 5.12 -2.37 53.17
CA PHE A 159 6.06 -3.36 52.61
C PHE A 159 6.93 -4.06 53.66
N SER A 160 7.41 -3.35 54.69
CA SER A 160 8.26 -3.95 55.73
C SER A 160 7.57 -5.08 56.51
N GLU A 161 6.28 -4.91 56.80
CA GLU A 161 5.47 -5.90 57.51
C GLU A 161 5.01 -7.01 56.56
N THR A 162 4.55 -6.62 55.36
CA THR A 162 4.09 -7.54 54.31
C THR A 162 5.19 -8.49 53.86
N ASN A 163 6.39 -7.98 53.56
CA ASN A 163 7.50 -8.80 53.09
C ASN A 163 7.92 -9.82 54.16
N ARG A 164 7.88 -9.43 55.44
CA ARG A 164 8.18 -10.33 56.56
C ARG A 164 7.14 -11.43 56.69
N ALA A 165 5.85 -11.07 56.73
CA ALA A 165 4.76 -12.03 56.82
C ALA A 165 4.76 -13.04 55.66
N ILE A 166 5.03 -12.57 54.43
CA ILE A 166 5.14 -13.42 53.25
C ILE A 166 6.36 -14.36 53.37
N LYS A 167 7.56 -13.83 53.69
CA LYS A 167 8.76 -14.66 53.84
C LYS A 167 8.57 -15.73 54.92
N ASP A 168 8.04 -15.36 56.09
CA ASP A 168 7.81 -16.29 57.22
C ASP A 168 6.81 -17.40 56.85
N PHE A 169 5.73 -17.06 56.12
CA PHE A 169 4.74 -18.03 55.67
C PHE A 169 5.35 -19.08 54.73
N PHE A 170 6.21 -18.66 53.79
CA PHE A 170 6.81 -19.55 52.77
C PHE A 170 8.12 -20.24 53.22
N GLN A 171 8.76 -19.83 54.32
CA GLN A 171 10.03 -20.42 54.80
C GLN A 171 9.93 -21.85 55.35
N THR A 172 8.74 -22.30 55.77
CA THR A 172 8.62 -23.39 56.76
C THR A 172 8.41 -24.82 56.23
N LYS A 173 8.25 -25.05 54.91
CA LYS A 173 8.20 -26.39 54.26
C LYS A 173 8.02 -26.23 52.74
N LYS A 174 8.27 -27.29 51.95
CA LYS A 174 7.84 -27.36 50.54
C LYS A 174 6.30 -27.38 50.49
N ARG A 175 5.67 -26.21 50.33
CA ARG A 175 4.21 -26.05 50.36
C ARG A 175 3.57 -26.45 49.01
N PRO A 176 2.28 -26.85 49.01
CA PRO A 176 1.45 -26.88 47.81
C PRO A 176 1.40 -25.52 47.12
N VAL A 177 1.06 -25.50 45.83
CA VAL A 177 0.86 -24.24 45.09
C VAL A 177 -0.27 -23.43 45.74
N GLN A 178 0.03 -22.22 46.17
CA GLN A 178 -0.94 -21.38 46.88
C GLN A 178 -1.86 -20.66 45.88
N ILE A 179 -3.17 -20.81 45.98
CA ILE A 179 -4.17 -20.04 45.22
C ILE A 179 -4.55 -18.83 46.06
N ILE A 180 -4.09 -17.65 45.63
CA ILE A 180 -4.06 -16.42 46.41
C ILE A 180 -5.15 -15.47 45.93
N THR A 181 -5.92 -14.90 46.85
CA THR A 181 -6.86 -13.81 46.52
C THR A 181 -6.11 -12.57 46.04
N GLY A 182 -6.42 -12.05 44.84
CA GLY A 182 -5.87 -10.77 44.39
C GLY A 182 -6.55 -9.57 45.05
N PHE A 183 -6.07 -8.36 44.74
CA PHE A 183 -6.76 -7.07 44.98
C PHE A 183 -6.96 -6.65 46.46
N ILE A 184 -6.84 -7.57 47.42
CA ILE A 184 -7.22 -7.35 48.83
C ILE A 184 -6.03 -7.44 49.79
N GLY A 185 -6.13 -6.71 50.90
CA GLY A 185 -5.19 -6.72 52.02
C GLY A 185 -5.90 -6.46 53.34
N SER A 186 -5.15 -6.30 54.44
CA SER A 186 -5.72 -5.87 55.71
C SER A 186 -4.90 -4.82 56.44
N THR A 187 -5.57 -4.03 57.28
CA THR A 187 -4.88 -3.19 58.26
C THR A 187 -4.21 -4.04 59.34
N ASN A 188 -3.39 -3.42 60.20
CA ASN A 188 -2.81 -4.11 61.37
C ASN A 188 -3.87 -4.53 62.40
N GLN A 189 -5.07 -3.97 62.34
CA GLN A 189 -6.24 -4.39 63.10
C GLN A 189 -7.07 -5.48 62.39
N ASN A 190 -6.56 -6.05 61.29
CA ASN A 190 -7.20 -7.07 60.45
C ASN A 190 -8.51 -6.60 59.77
N GLU A 191 -8.66 -5.30 59.53
CA GLU A 191 -9.78 -4.78 58.75
C GLU A 191 -9.48 -4.91 57.25
N THR A 192 -10.46 -5.31 56.45
CA THR A 192 -10.26 -5.56 55.00
C THR A 192 -10.05 -4.25 54.23
N THR A 193 -9.02 -4.24 53.38
CA THR A 193 -8.69 -3.15 52.46
C THR A 193 -8.56 -3.67 51.04
N THR A 194 -8.66 -2.77 50.07
CA THR A 194 -8.44 -3.05 48.65
C THR A 194 -7.32 -2.18 48.09
N LEU A 195 -6.55 -2.74 47.16
CA LEU A 195 -5.34 -2.13 46.59
C LEU A 195 -5.61 -1.24 45.36
N GLY A 196 -6.86 -0.81 45.16
CA GLY A 196 -7.30 -0.08 43.97
C GLY A 196 -7.61 -0.96 42.75
N ARG A 197 -8.34 -0.42 41.76
CA ARG A 197 -8.73 -1.17 40.55
C ARG A 197 -7.48 -1.64 39.79
N GLY A 198 -7.38 -2.94 39.52
CA GLY A 198 -6.18 -3.57 38.96
C GLY A 198 -5.23 -4.18 40.01
N GLY A 199 -5.59 -4.08 41.30
CA GLY A 199 -4.75 -4.52 42.41
C GLY A 199 -4.40 -6.00 42.46
N SER A 200 -5.06 -6.88 41.69
CA SER A 200 -4.65 -8.29 41.57
C SER A 200 -3.29 -8.44 40.88
N ASP A 201 -2.98 -7.61 39.88
CA ASP A 201 -1.65 -7.59 39.25
C ASP A 201 -0.61 -7.19 40.30
N TYR A 202 -0.91 -6.12 41.05
CA TYR A 202 -0.06 -5.60 42.11
C TYR A 202 0.18 -6.64 43.23
N THR A 203 -0.84 -7.42 43.58
CA THR A 203 -0.73 -8.54 44.53
C THR A 203 0.35 -9.54 44.07
N ALA A 204 0.31 -9.97 42.81
CA ALA A 204 1.30 -10.90 42.27
C ALA A 204 2.72 -10.33 42.31
N SER A 205 2.86 -9.03 42.01
CA SER A 205 4.15 -8.34 42.10
C SER A 205 4.67 -8.22 43.54
N ILE A 206 3.79 -7.97 44.52
CA ILE A 206 4.17 -7.93 45.95
C ILE A 206 4.72 -9.28 46.41
N PHE A 207 4.02 -10.38 46.11
CA PHE A 207 4.49 -11.72 46.45
C PHE A 207 5.77 -12.09 45.69
N GLY A 208 5.84 -11.80 44.39
CA GLY A 208 7.02 -12.06 43.56
C GLY A 208 8.26 -11.34 44.08
N ALA A 209 8.13 -10.05 44.40
CA ALA A 209 9.20 -9.24 44.98
C ALA A 209 9.58 -9.66 46.41
N SER A 210 8.60 -10.04 47.24
CA SER A 210 8.84 -10.48 48.62
C SER A 210 9.57 -11.82 48.68
N LEU A 211 9.31 -12.71 47.72
CA LEU A 211 9.92 -14.04 47.65
C LEU A 211 11.15 -14.09 46.72
N GLU A 212 11.52 -12.97 46.09
CA GLU A 212 12.66 -12.86 45.18
C GLU A 212 12.59 -13.92 44.04
N LEU A 213 11.41 -14.06 43.44
CA LEU A 213 11.13 -15.05 42.38
C LEU A 213 11.82 -14.69 41.05
N ASP A 214 11.97 -15.69 40.17
CA ASP A 214 12.63 -15.51 38.87
C ASP A 214 11.75 -14.72 37.87
N ALA A 215 10.42 -14.80 38.00
CA ALA A 215 9.49 -14.10 37.12
C ALA A 215 8.09 -13.95 37.75
N ILE A 216 7.38 -12.91 37.30
CA ILE A 216 5.95 -12.68 37.57
C ILE A 216 5.20 -12.79 36.25
N GLU A 217 4.30 -13.76 36.11
CA GLU A 217 3.50 -13.92 34.89
C GLU A 217 2.09 -13.34 35.07
N ILE A 218 1.71 -12.40 34.21
CA ILE A 218 0.38 -11.81 34.17
C ILE A 218 -0.35 -12.39 32.97
N TRP A 219 -1.36 -13.23 33.23
CA TRP A 219 -2.17 -13.88 32.23
C TRP A 219 -3.46 -13.10 31.98
N THR A 220 -3.65 -12.70 30.73
CA THR A 220 -4.77 -11.89 30.25
C THR A 220 -5.38 -12.51 28.98
N ASP A 221 -6.18 -11.74 28.23
CA ASP A 221 -6.88 -12.13 26.99
C ASP A 221 -6.23 -11.60 25.70
N VAL A 222 -5.03 -11.01 25.79
CA VAL A 222 -4.25 -10.47 24.67
C VAL A 222 -2.83 -11.05 24.65
N ASP A 223 -2.24 -11.10 23.46
CA ASP A 223 -0.87 -11.61 23.20
C ASP A 223 0.22 -10.61 23.63
N GLY A 224 0.12 -10.09 24.86
CA GLY A 224 1.05 -9.11 25.42
C GLY A 224 0.73 -7.66 25.07
N PHE A 225 1.72 -6.78 25.23
CA PHE A 225 1.64 -5.41 24.75
C PHE A 225 1.73 -5.38 23.22
N MET A 226 0.97 -4.48 22.62
CA MET A 226 0.90 -4.29 21.17
C MET A 226 1.49 -2.94 20.81
N THR A 227 2.03 -2.78 19.60
CA THR A 227 2.57 -1.50 19.10
C THR A 227 1.53 -0.38 19.01
N ALA A 228 0.24 -0.73 18.96
CA ALA A 228 -0.92 0.15 19.04
C ALA A 228 -2.15 -0.71 19.42
N ASP A 229 -3.27 -0.09 19.81
CA ASP A 229 -4.51 -0.83 20.11
C ASP A 229 -4.98 -1.64 18.88
N PRO A 230 -5.02 -3.00 18.94
CA PRO A 230 -5.40 -3.85 17.81
C PRO A 230 -6.84 -3.63 17.35
N LYS A 231 -7.71 -3.04 18.18
CA LYS A 231 -9.09 -2.71 17.80
C LYS A 231 -9.18 -1.49 16.89
N ILE A 232 -8.14 -0.64 16.88
CA ILE A 232 -8.08 0.60 16.09
C ILE A 232 -7.10 0.47 14.93
N VAL A 233 -5.97 -0.19 15.14
CA VAL A 233 -4.91 -0.39 14.14
C VAL A 233 -4.80 -1.88 13.85
N THR A 234 -5.33 -2.31 12.70
CA THR A 234 -5.39 -3.74 12.32
C THR A 234 -4.02 -4.37 12.15
N ASP A 235 -3.03 -3.59 11.69
CA ASP A 235 -1.65 -4.06 11.48
C ASP A 235 -0.78 -3.96 12.76
N SER A 236 -1.40 -3.88 13.94
CA SER A 236 -0.67 -3.85 15.21
C SER A 236 0.10 -5.17 15.45
N ILE A 237 1.29 -5.06 16.03
CA ILE A 237 2.20 -6.20 16.24
C ILE A 237 2.45 -6.36 17.73
N SER A 238 2.56 -7.60 18.22
CA SER A 238 2.95 -7.89 19.60
C SER A 238 4.41 -7.47 19.85
N ILE A 239 4.66 -6.86 21.00
CA ILE A 239 5.96 -6.40 21.44
C ILE A 239 6.60 -7.51 22.27
N ALA A 240 7.75 -8.04 21.82
CA ALA A 240 8.43 -9.13 22.52
C ALA A 240 9.03 -8.69 23.86
N GLU A 241 9.67 -7.52 23.91
CA GLU A 241 10.35 -6.99 25.09
C GLU A 241 10.09 -5.49 25.29
N LEU A 242 9.90 -5.07 26.54
CA LEU A 242 9.76 -3.68 26.97
C LEU A 242 10.63 -3.39 28.20
N SER A 243 11.05 -2.14 28.36
CA SER A 243 11.57 -1.67 29.65
C SER A 243 10.42 -1.46 30.66
N TYR A 244 10.73 -1.46 31.96
CA TYR A 244 9.73 -1.12 32.99
C TYR A 244 9.16 0.28 32.75
N GLU A 245 10.02 1.24 32.41
CA GLU A 245 9.67 2.63 32.16
C GLU A 245 8.77 2.77 30.92
N GLU A 246 9.07 2.07 29.82
CA GLU A 246 8.21 2.04 28.64
C GLU A 246 6.83 1.48 28.98
N ALA A 247 6.76 0.37 29.73
CA ALA A 247 5.49 -0.23 30.12
C ALA A 247 4.63 0.71 31.00
N VAL A 248 5.25 1.49 31.90
CA VAL A 248 4.54 2.51 32.69
C VAL A 248 3.95 3.60 31.78
N GLU A 249 4.76 4.14 30.85
CA GLU A 249 4.34 5.20 29.93
C GLU A 249 3.21 4.72 29.01
N ILE A 250 3.32 3.51 28.45
CA ILE A 250 2.28 2.94 27.59
C ILE A 250 0.97 2.75 28.37
N ALA A 251 1.04 2.25 29.60
CA ALA A 251 -0.12 2.09 30.47
C ALA A 251 -0.76 3.43 30.87
N HIS A 252 0.05 4.48 31.08
CA HIS A 252 -0.42 5.83 31.39
C HIS A 252 -1.34 6.39 30.29
N TYR A 253 -0.96 6.18 29.02
CA TYR A 253 -1.71 6.68 27.85
C TYR A 253 -2.83 5.74 27.36
N GLY A 254 -3.29 4.82 28.19
CA GLY A 254 -4.56 4.10 27.97
C GLY A 254 -4.44 2.63 27.55
N ALA A 255 -3.24 2.08 27.44
CA ALA A 255 -3.06 0.64 27.24
C ALA A 255 -3.32 -0.10 28.57
N LYS A 256 -4.60 -0.43 28.82
CA LYS A 256 -5.10 -1.07 30.05
C LYS A 256 -4.72 -2.57 30.18
N ILE A 257 -3.44 -2.89 29.96
CA ILE A 257 -2.91 -4.26 30.05
C ILE A 257 -2.32 -4.53 31.43
N LEU A 258 -1.71 -3.50 32.04
CA LEU A 258 -1.04 -3.63 33.33
C LEU A 258 -1.37 -2.44 34.23
N TYR A 259 -1.68 -2.72 35.49
CA TYR A 259 -1.85 -1.67 36.49
C TYR A 259 -0.48 -1.09 36.89
N PRO A 260 -0.18 0.21 36.70
CA PRO A 260 1.17 0.76 36.86
C PRO A 260 1.85 0.49 38.22
N PRO A 261 1.15 0.53 39.37
CA PRO A 261 1.76 0.17 40.66
C PRO A 261 2.35 -1.26 40.71
N THR A 262 1.88 -2.17 39.85
CA THR A 262 2.44 -3.52 39.69
C THR A 262 3.92 -3.51 39.31
N ILE A 263 4.38 -2.51 38.58
CA ILE A 263 5.77 -2.46 38.11
C ILE A 263 6.73 -2.16 39.26
N SER A 264 6.32 -1.36 40.25
CA SER A 264 7.22 -0.83 41.29
C SER A 264 7.91 -1.91 42.15
N PRO A 265 7.21 -2.93 42.71
CA PRO A 265 7.87 -3.98 43.48
C PRO A 265 8.83 -4.83 42.63
N ALA A 266 8.38 -5.22 41.44
CA ALA A 266 9.18 -6.01 40.50
C ALA A 266 10.45 -5.26 40.06
N MET A 267 10.32 -3.98 39.74
CA MET A 267 11.43 -3.11 39.33
C MET A 267 12.49 -2.96 40.44
N LYS A 268 12.08 -2.77 41.70
CA LYS A 268 13.02 -2.66 42.83
C LYS A 268 13.89 -3.90 43.02
N GLN A 269 13.32 -5.09 42.72
CA GLN A 269 14.03 -6.37 42.82
C GLN A 269 14.59 -6.86 41.48
N ASN A 270 14.45 -6.09 40.39
CA ASN A 270 14.81 -6.47 39.02
C ASN A 270 14.17 -7.80 38.55
N ILE A 271 12.94 -8.10 38.98
CA ILE A 271 12.21 -9.31 38.60
C ILE A 271 11.41 -9.07 37.31
N PRO A 272 11.61 -9.84 36.24
CA PRO A 272 10.89 -9.66 34.99
C PRO A 272 9.40 -9.95 35.15
N ILE A 273 8.57 -9.11 34.52
CA ILE A 273 7.12 -9.34 34.40
C ILE A 273 6.84 -9.85 32.99
N ILE A 274 6.12 -10.96 32.84
CA ILE A 274 5.80 -11.56 31.55
C ILE A 274 4.29 -11.51 31.34
N ILE A 275 3.83 -10.79 30.32
CA ILE A 275 2.41 -10.73 29.96
C ILE A 275 2.11 -11.84 28.96
N LYS A 276 1.17 -12.73 29.28
CA LYS A 276 0.79 -13.89 28.45
C LYS A 276 -0.72 -13.95 28.19
N ASN A 277 -1.11 -14.67 27.14
CA ASN A 277 -2.50 -14.87 26.78
C ASN A 277 -3.02 -16.23 27.26
N THR A 278 -4.12 -16.22 28.00
CA THR A 278 -4.78 -17.43 28.54
C THR A 278 -5.37 -18.29 27.42
N LEU A 279 -5.80 -17.67 26.32
CA LEU A 279 -6.39 -18.35 25.17
C LEU A 279 -5.34 -18.84 24.16
N ASN A 280 -4.12 -18.31 24.24
CA ASN A 280 -2.99 -18.70 23.41
C ASN A 280 -1.72 -18.96 24.26
N PRO A 281 -1.70 -20.01 25.12
CA PRO A 281 -0.62 -20.19 26.12
C PRO A 281 0.77 -20.45 25.53
N THR A 282 0.81 -20.92 24.28
CA THR A 282 2.06 -21.21 23.55
C THR A 282 2.78 -19.97 23.06
N PHE A 283 2.08 -18.82 22.94
CA PHE A 283 2.69 -17.57 22.54
C PHE A 283 3.60 -17.03 23.65
N SER A 284 4.76 -16.49 23.27
CA SER A 284 5.77 -16.02 24.23
C SER A 284 5.30 -14.81 25.04
N GLY A 285 4.44 -13.98 24.45
CA GLY A 285 3.95 -12.75 25.06
C GLY A 285 5.00 -11.65 25.11
N THR A 286 4.85 -10.73 26.07
CA THR A 286 5.76 -9.59 26.28
C THR A 286 6.52 -9.73 27.58
N LYS A 287 7.86 -9.63 27.53
CA LYS A 287 8.74 -9.60 28.69
C LYS A 287 9.10 -8.16 29.05
N ILE A 288 8.79 -7.74 30.28
CA ILE A 288 9.10 -6.42 30.82
C ILE A 288 10.25 -6.54 31.82
N SER A 289 11.35 -5.81 31.60
CA SER A 289 12.55 -5.89 32.45
C SER A 289 13.36 -4.58 32.46
N LYS A 290 14.46 -4.51 33.21
CA LYS A 290 15.28 -3.28 33.33
C LYS A 290 16.01 -2.88 32.05
N LYS A 291 16.36 -3.85 31.19
CA LYS A 291 17.00 -3.62 29.90
C LYS A 291 16.34 -4.51 28.86
N SER A 292 15.79 -3.90 27.82
CA SER A 292 15.45 -4.61 26.59
C SER A 292 16.75 -5.03 25.88
N GLU A 293 16.92 -6.32 25.57
CA GLU A 293 18.09 -6.83 24.85
C GLU A 293 17.96 -6.57 23.34
N VAL A 294 16.74 -6.30 22.85
CA VAL A 294 16.39 -6.01 21.44
C VAL A 294 16.75 -4.56 21.01
N LYS A 295 17.75 -3.95 21.66
CA LYS A 295 18.14 -2.53 21.49
C LYS A 295 18.57 -2.10 20.08
N ALA A 296 18.78 -3.01 19.13
CA ALA A 296 19.44 -2.68 17.87
C ALA A 296 18.53 -2.10 16.76
N LYS A 297 17.18 -2.10 16.87
CA LYS A 297 16.33 -1.77 15.70
C LYS A 297 15.06 -0.91 15.89
N LYS A 298 14.52 -0.69 17.09
CA LYS A 298 13.24 0.04 17.23
C LYS A 298 13.38 1.32 18.05
N GLN A 299 13.09 2.46 17.42
CA GLN A 299 13.14 3.82 18.00
C GLN A 299 11.87 4.19 18.78
N VAL A 300 10.73 3.61 18.40
CA VAL A 300 9.45 3.76 19.08
C VAL A 300 8.95 2.35 19.38
N ALA A 301 8.55 2.09 20.62
CA ALA A 301 8.07 0.81 21.09
C ALA A 301 6.56 0.66 20.87
N SER A 302 5.79 1.71 21.18
CA SER A 302 4.34 1.70 21.08
C SER A 302 3.75 3.09 20.85
N ILE A 303 2.50 3.11 20.38
CA ILE A 303 1.67 4.30 20.22
C ILE A 303 0.38 4.07 21.01
N ALA A 304 0.00 5.05 21.81
CA ALA A 304 -1.20 4.97 22.64
C ALA A 304 -2.02 6.26 22.53
N ALA A 305 -3.32 6.18 22.82
CA ALA A 305 -4.18 7.35 22.87
C ALA A 305 -5.26 7.23 23.95
N LEU A 306 -5.49 8.35 24.65
CA LEU A 306 -6.61 8.58 25.54
C LEU A 306 -7.71 9.32 24.80
N SER A 307 -8.93 8.81 24.93
CA SER A 307 -10.15 9.44 24.39
C SER A 307 -10.88 10.20 25.49
N ASP A 308 -11.95 10.90 25.11
CA ASP A 308 -12.86 11.58 26.03
C ASP A 308 -12.13 12.55 26.96
N CYS A 309 -11.28 13.38 26.35
CA CYS A 309 -10.54 14.44 27.03
C CYS A 309 -11.08 15.80 26.62
N SER A 310 -10.92 16.77 27.51
CA SER A 310 -11.14 18.20 27.26
C SER A 310 -9.85 18.94 27.56
N LEU A 311 -9.47 19.88 26.70
CA LEU A 311 -8.32 20.77 26.92
C LEU A 311 -8.80 22.06 27.60
N ILE A 312 -8.21 22.38 28.73
CA ILE A 312 -8.44 23.64 29.45
C ILE A 312 -7.27 24.58 29.16
N ARG A 313 -7.58 25.84 28.85
CA ARG A 313 -6.58 26.91 28.71
C ARG A 313 -6.89 28.05 29.67
N ILE A 314 -5.85 28.52 30.34
CA ILE A 314 -5.90 29.67 31.25
C ILE A 314 -4.90 30.71 30.75
N HIS A 315 -5.39 31.89 30.41
CA HIS A 315 -4.58 33.02 29.96
C HIS A 315 -4.31 33.97 31.14
N THR A 316 -3.07 34.40 31.34
CA THR A 316 -2.75 35.50 32.28
C THR A 316 -2.23 36.75 31.55
N ALA A 317 -2.58 37.92 32.09
CA ALA A 317 -2.25 39.23 31.54
C ALA A 317 -0.86 39.75 31.93
N GLY A 318 0.13 38.91 32.24
CA GLY A 318 1.50 39.38 32.52
C GLY A 318 1.91 39.48 33.99
N PHE A 319 1.01 39.19 34.94
CA PHE A 319 1.19 39.60 36.34
C PHE A 319 1.54 38.47 37.33
N ALA A 320 1.46 37.20 36.92
CA ALA A 320 1.75 36.06 37.79
C ALA A 320 2.87 35.20 37.20
N SER A 321 3.83 34.79 38.04
CA SER A 321 4.85 33.82 37.63
C SER A 321 4.18 32.53 37.14
N SER A 322 4.60 32.00 36.00
CA SER A 322 4.06 30.73 35.45
C SER A 322 4.15 29.58 36.46
N SER A 323 5.15 29.61 37.35
CA SER A 323 5.32 28.68 38.46
C SER A 323 4.20 28.74 39.51
N SER A 324 3.80 29.93 39.97
CA SER A 324 2.75 30.07 40.99
C SER A 324 1.37 29.67 40.46
N LEU A 325 1.09 29.98 39.19
CA LEU A 325 -0.14 29.55 38.53
C LEU A 325 -0.16 28.03 38.35
N THR A 326 0.95 27.44 37.92
CA THR A 326 1.10 25.98 37.78
C THR A 326 0.88 25.27 39.12
N GLU A 327 1.51 25.74 40.20
CA GLU A 327 1.34 25.19 41.55
C GLU A 327 -0.12 25.17 41.99
N ARG A 328 -0.82 26.31 41.86
CA ARG A 328 -2.23 26.44 42.28
C ARG A 328 -3.16 25.55 41.47
N VAL A 329 -2.99 25.51 40.15
CA VAL A 329 -3.76 24.62 39.27
C VAL A 329 -3.57 23.16 39.69
N TYR A 330 -2.32 22.71 39.86
CA TYR A 330 -2.04 21.33 40.28
C TYR A 330 -2.59 21.02 41.69
N SER A 331 -2.43 21.94 42.63
CA SER A 331 -2.90 21.79 44.02
C SER A 331 -4.42 21.61 44.08
N VAL A 332 -5.15 22.46 43.36
CA VAL A 332 -6.61 22.40 43.27
C VAL A 332 -7.10 21.11 42.61
N MET A 333 -6.50 20.73 41.49
CA MET A 333 -6.86 19.50 40.78
C MET A 333 -6.60 18.26 41.65
N SER A 334 -5.46 18.23 42.34
CA SER A 334 -5.06 17.14 43.23
C SER A 334 -6.00 16.99 44.43
N ARG A 335 -6.36 18.10 45.11
CA ARG A 335 -7.33 18.10 46.22
C ARG A 335 -8.71 17.58 45.78
N SER A 336 -9.10 17.91 44.55
CA SER A 336 -10.34 17.43 43.92
C SER A 336 -10.23 16.02 43.31
N LYS A 337 -9.07 15.37 43.42
CA LYS A 337 -8.75 14.05 42.85
C LYS A 337 -8.93 13.97 41.31
N ILE A 338 -8.78 15.11 40.64
CA ILE A 338 -8.86 15.22 39.17
C ILE A 338 -7.49 14.90 38.58
N LYS A 339 -7.47 13.97 37.63
CA LYS A 339 -6.23 13.55 36.96
C LYS A 339 -5.93 14.46 35.77
N ILE A 340 -4.67 14.85 35.64
CA ILE A 340 -4.16 15.66 34.53
C ILE A 340 -3.18 14.80 33.71
N PRO A 341 -3.60 14.21 32.57
CA PRO A 341 -2.71 13.35 31.77
C PRO A 341 -1.66 14.15 30.99
N ILE A 342 -1.95 15.41 30.64
CA ILE A 342 -1.00 16.28 29.93
C ILE A 342 -1.08 17.69 30.50
N PHE A 343 0.08 18.31 30.72
CA PHE A 343 0.21 19.65 31.25
C PHE A 343 1.32 20.38 30.53
N THR A 344 1.00 21.56 29.98
CA THR A 344 1.88 22.33 29.11
C THR A 344 1.91 23.78 29.58
N PRO A 345 2.92 24.17 30.39
CA PRO A 345 3.08 25.56 30.80
C PRO A 345 3.85 26.34 29.73
N SER A 346 3.49 27.61 29.51
CA SER A 346 4.34 28.55 28.76
C SER A 346 5.19 29.41 29.71
N SER A 347 6.41 29.76 29.28
CA SER A 347 7.34 30.63 30.02
C SER A 347 7.26 32.11 29.60
N SER A 348 6.28 32.48 28.78
CA SER A 348 6.06 33.85 28.32
C SER A 348 5.48 34.76 29.42
N GLU A 349 5.73 36.07 29.33
CA GLU A 349 5.14 37.06 30.25
C GLU A 349 3.61 36.97 30.26
N ALA A 350 2.97 36.86 29.10
CA ALA A 350 1.59 36.39 28.98
C ALA A 350 1.56 34.85 29.09
N ALA A 351 1.69 34.31 30.31
CA ALA A 351 1.68 32.87 30.50
C ALA A 351 0.31 32.28 30.10
N VAL A 352 0.35 31.20 29.32
CA VAL A 352 -0.81 30.38 28.99
C VAL A 352 -0.53 29.00 29.52
N ILE A 353 -1.38 28.52 30.41
CA ILE A 353 -1.32 27.13 30.87
C ILE A 353 -2.38 26.35 30.10
N SER A 354 -1.94 25.30 29.43
CA SER A 354 -2.81 24.38 28.71
C SER A 354 -2.64 22.98 29.26
N PHE A 355 -3.73 22.38 29.74
CA PHE A 355 -3.72 21.02 30.29
C PHE A 355 -4.99 20.30 29.92
N ALA A 356 -4.91 19.00 29.71
CA ALA A 356 -6.09 18.19 29.43
C ALA A 356 -6.51 17.39 30.67
N ILE A 357 -7.81 17.14 30.77
CA ILE A 357 -8.43 16.29 31.78
C ILE A 357 -9.47 15.40 31.11
N PHE A 358 -9.96 14.38 31.80
CA PHE A 358 -11.08 13.58 31.31
C PHE A 358 -12.36 14.41 31.26
N THR A 359 -13.15 14.26 30.21
CA THR A 359 -14.36 15.06 29.97
C THR A 359 -15.37 14.95 31.12
N ASN A 360 -15.44 13.81 31.80
CA ASN A 360 -16.34 13.63 32.96
C ASN A 360 -16.00 14.54 34.14
N ASP A 361 -14.74 14.97 34.28
CA ASP A 361 -14.30 15.82 35.39
C ASP A 361 -14.46 17.31 35.10
N ILE A 362 -14.90 17.69 33.89
CA ILE A 362 -14.86 19.09 33.43
C ILE A 362 -15.73 20.03 34.27
N ALA A 363 -16.91 19.57 34.70
CA ALA A 363 -17.84 20.38 35.48
C ALA A 363 -17.23 20.74 36.85
N VAL A 364 -16.63 19.75 37.51
CA VAL A 364 -15.96 19.94 38.80
C VAL A 364 -14.67 20.75 38.63
N ALA A 365 -13.85 20.43 37.61
CA ALA A 365 -12.62 21.15 37.33
C ALA A 365 -12.87 22.65 37.12
N LYS A 366 -13.88 23.00 36.31
CA LYS A 366 -14.22 24.40 36.04
C LYS A 366 -14.65 25.12 37.32
N ASP A 367 -15.60 24.56 38.07
CA ASP A 367 -16.10 25.18 39.31
C ASP A 367 -14.98 25.45 40.32
N VAL A 368 -14.08 24.48 40.55
CA VAL A 368 -13.01 24.66 41.54
C VAL A 368 -11.93 25.64 41.04
N LEU A 369 -11.61 25.66 39.74
CA LEU A 369 -10.69 26.66 39.19
C LEU A 369 -11.28 28.08 39.23
N GLU A 370 -12.57 28.23 38.91
CA GLU A 370 -13.24 29.52 38.93
C GLU A 370 -13.27 30.11 40.34
N ARG A 371 -13.45 29.28 41.37
CA ARG A 371 -13.34 29.69 42.78
C ARG A 371 -11.91 30.00 43.19
N GLU A 372 -10.94 29.16 42.82
CA GLU A 372 -9.53 29.38 43.18
C GLU A 372 -9.00 30.71 42.63
N PHE A 373 -9.40 31.09 41.41
CA PHE A 373 -8.92 32.29 40.72
C PHE A 373 -9.94 33.44 40.69
N GLU A 374 -10.94 33.44 41.57
CA GLU A 374 -12.04 34.41 41.56
C GLU A 374 -11.53 35.86 41.66
N ILE A 375 -10.61 36.12 42.61
CA ILE A 375 -10.05 37.45 42.86
C ILE A 375 -9.27 37.94 41.64
N GLU A 376 -8.43 37.09 41.06
CA GLU A 376 -7.62 37.44 39.89
C GLU A 376 -8.46 37.70 38.65
N ARG A 377 -9.57 36.97 38.48
CA ARG A 377 -10.54 37.21 37.39
C ARG A 377 -11.25 38.54 37.58
N GLN A 378 -11.70 38.87 38.79
CA GLN A 378 -12.32 40.17 39.08
C GLN A 378 -11.35 41.33 38.81
N LEU A 379 -10.07 41.16 39.14
CA LEU A 379 -9.00 42.12 38.88
C LEU A 379 -8.49 42.10 37.42
N LYS A 380 -9.09 41.29 36.53
CA LYS A 380 -8.69 41.10 35.13
C LYS A 380 -7.22 40.70 34.94
N LYS A 381 -6.63 40.01 35.92
CA LYS A 381 -5.26 39.48 35.88
C LYS A 381 -5.20 38.10 35.20
N ILE A 382 -6.31 37.37 35.24
CA ILE A 382 -6.52 36.10 34.56
C ILE A 382 -7.74 36.26 33.64
N GLY A 383 -7.60 35.80 32.39
CA GLY A 383 -8.69 35.76 31.41
C GLY A 383 -9.72 34.67 31.72
N ASP A 384 -10.63 34.42 30.79
CA ASP A 384 -11.57 33.33 30.96
C ASP A 384 -10.89 31.96 30.86
N ILE A 385 -11.44 31.01 31.61
CA ILE A 385 -11.03 29.61 31.55
C ILE A 385 -11.69 28.99 30.31
N GLU A 386 -10.91 28.85 29.25
CA GLU A 386 -11.38 28.29 27.99
C GLU A 386 -11.38 26.77 28.05
N VAL A 387 -12.44 26.16 27.51
CA VAL A 387 -12.58 24.70 27.44
C VAL A 387 -12.80 24.30 26.00
N GLN A 388 -11.90 23.49 25.47
CA GLN A 388 -12.05 22.82 24.19
C GLN A 388 -12.43 21.36 24.43
N HIS A 389 -13.66 21.02 24.07
CA HIS A 389 -14.20 19.66 24.17
C HIS A 389 -13.76 18.77 22.99
N ASN A 390 -13.99 17.47 23.12
CA ASN A 390 -13.79 16.47 22.06
C ASN A 390 -12.36 16.42 21.52
N VAL A 391 -11.37 16.45 22.41
CA VAL A 391 -9.97 16.21 22.07
C VAL A 391 -9.54 14.80 22.47
N ALA A 392 -8.49 14.30 21.81
CA ALA A 392 -7.81 13.08 22.17
C ALA A 392 -6.34 13.39 22.49
N ILE A 393 -5.79 12.69 23.48
CA ILE A 393 -4.36 12.76 23.81
C ILE A 393 -3.71 11.55 23.17
N MET A 394 -2.70 11.75 22.34
CA MET A 394 -1.97 10.69 21.68
C MET A 394 -0.50 10.77 22.09
N ALA A 395 0.15 9.63 22.31
CA ALA A 395 1.56 9.56 22.65
C ALA A 395 2.28 8.48 21.86
N ILE A 396 3.50 8.79 21.45
CA ILE A 396 4.50 7.79 21.05
C ILE A 396 5.41 7.51 22.25
N VAL A 397 5.73 6.25 22.48
CA VAL A 397 6.53 5.80 23.61
C VAL A 397 7.69 4.93 23.11
N GLY A 398 8.89 5.16 23.62
CA GLY A 398 10.08 4.36 23.34
C GLY A 398 11.31 4.86 24.10
N ASP A 399 12.26 3.99 24.40
CA ASP A 399 13.50 4.38 25.07
C ASP A 399 14.36 5.34 24.23
N ASN A 400 15.04 6.28 24.90
CA ASN A 400 16.08 7.15 24.32
C ASN A 400 15.61 8.05 23.16
N MET A 401 14.32 8.44 23.14
CA MET A 401 13.76 9.28 22.08
C MET A 401 14.34 10.69 22.07
N GLN A 402 14.64 11.27 23.25
CA GLN A 402 15.22 12.62 23.34
C GLN A 402 16.60 12.70 22.64
N HIS A 403 17.39 11.62 22.69
CA HIS A 403 18.74 11.56 22.12
C HIS A 403 18.78 10.96 20.71
N THR A 404 17.62 10.73 20.09
CA THR A 404 17.52 10.18 18.73
C THR A 404 16.94 11.24 17.78
N PRO A 405 17.79 12.02 17.10
CA PRO A 405 17.34 13.04 16.15
C PRO A 405 16.41 12.46 15.07
N GLY A 406 15.39 13.22 14.69
CA GLY A 406 14.48 12.88 13.60
C GLY A 406 13.19 12.15 14.00
N ILE A 407 13.08 11.58 15.22
CA ILE A 407 11.83 10.93 15.68
C ILE A 407 10.68 11.95 15.74
N ALA A 408 10.87 13.06 16.44
CA ALA A 408 9.86 14.12 16.53
C ALA A 408 9.51 14.67 15.13
N GLY A 409 10.53 14.93 14.30
CA GLY A 409 10.33 15.37 12.91
C GLY A 409 9.49 14.37 12.11
N ARG A 410 9.79 13.07 12.18
CA ARG A 410 9.02 12.01 11.51
C ARG A 410 7.58 11.95 12.02
N PHE A 411 7.38 12.07 13.33
CA PHE A 411 6.07 12.06 13.96
C PHE A 411 5.20 13.24 13.50
N PHE A 412 5.69 14.47 13.62
CA PHE A 412 4.95 15.66 13.19
C PHE A 412 4.80 15.75 11.66
N THR A 413 5.80 15.30 10.89
CA THR A 413 5.68 15.22 9.42
C THR A 413 4.57 14.28 9.01
N ALA A 414 4.47 13.10 9.64
CA ALA A 414 3.42 12.14 9.36
C ALA A 414 2.03 12.75 9.61
N LEU A 415 1.84 13.42 10.75
CA LEU A 415 0.58 14.09 11.07
C LEU A 415 0.26 15.24 10.11
N GLY A 416 1.23 16.14 9.87
CA GLY A 416 1.05 17.30 9.01
C GLY A 416 0.75 16.96 7.55
N GLN A 417 1.45 15.98 6.97
CA GLN A 417 1.19 15.49 5.61
C GLN A 417 -0.22 14.90 5.44
N ASN A 418 -0.88 14.56 6.53
CA ASN A 418 -2.22 13.99 6.54
C ASN A 418 -3.27 14.97 7.10
N GLY A 419 -2.94 16.26 7.18
CA GLY A 419 -3.86 17.32 7.58
C GLY A 419 -4.29 17.28 9.04
N ILE A 420 -3.57 16.55 9.90
CA ILE A 420 -3.92 16.43 11.32
C ILE A 420 -3.32 17.61 12.07
N ASN A 421 -4.20 18.46 12.61
CA ASN A 421 -3.77 19.61 13.39
C ASN A 421 -3.41 19.22 14.82
N VAL A 422 -2.23 19.63 15.28
CA VAL A 422 -1.78 19.42 16.66
C VAL A 422 -2.10 20.66 17.50
N VAL A 423 -2.95 20.47 18.51
CA VAL A 423 -3.49 21.55 19.36
C VAL A 423 -2.54 21.89 20.52
N ALA A 424 -1.89 20.88 21.09
CA ALA A 424 -0.89 21.03 22.13
C ALA A 424 0.15 19.91 22.03
N ILE A 425 1.36 20.17 22.50
CA ILE A 425 2.49 19.24 22.47
C ILE A 425 3.10 19.23 23.86
N ASN A 426 3.31 18.05 24.43
CA ASN A 426 4.09 17.87 25.64
C ASN A 426 5.12 16.76 25.41
N GLN A 427 6.38 17.17 25.43
CA GLN A 427 7.52 16.27 25.52
C GLN A 427 8.09 16.48 26.92
N GLY A 428 7.83 15.52 27.81
CA GLY A 428 8.20 15.61 29.21
C GLY A 428 9.71 15.48 29.45
N SER A 429 10.09 15.49 30.72
CA SER A 429 11.45 15.16 31.18
C SER A 429 11.77 13.67 31.09
N SER A 430 10.77 12.81 30.84
CA SER A 430 11.06 11.43 30.49
C SER A 430 11.60 11.42 29.06
N GLU A 431 12.81 10.87 28.88
CA GLU A 431 13.45 10.68 27.57
C GLU A 431 12.66 9.70 26.65
N ARG A 432 11.38 9.43 26.97
CA ARG A 432 10.65 8.21 26.62
C ARG A 432 9.23 8.39 26.09
N SER A 433 8.65 9.59 26.14
CA SER A 433 7.35 9.85 25.49
C SER A 433 7.29 11.22 24.83
N ILE A 434 6.62 11.29 23.68
CA ILE A 434 6.16 12.55 23.07
C ILE A 434 4.65 12.45 22.96
N SER A 435 3.95 13.36 23.65
CA SER A 435 2.49 13.40 23.68
C SER A 435 1.95 14.65 23.00
N ILE A 436 0.80 14.52 22.38
CA ILE A 436 0.12 15.57 21.62
C ILE A 436 -1.37 15.55 21.93
N VAL A 437 -2.02 16.70 21.75
CA VAL A 437 -3.47 16.84 21.78
C VAL A 437 -3.95 17.11 20.36
N ILE A 438 -4.92 16.33 19.91
CA ILE A 438 -5.54 16.44 18.57
C ILE A 438 -7.06 16.43 18.71
N ASN A 439 -7.79 16.82 17.66
CA ASN A 439 -9.24 16.63 17.64
C ASN A 439 -9.57 15.13 17.69
N ASN A 440 -10.60 14.76 18.44
CA ASN A 440 -10.98 13.34 18.60
C ASN A 440 -11.44 12.71 17.27
N SER A 441 -11.95 13.51 16.32
CA SER A 441 -12.27 13.08 14.95
C SER A 441 -11.05 12.56 14.19
N ASP A 442 -9.86 13.12 14.46
CA ASP A 442 -8.62 12.76 13.77
C ASP A 442 -7.88 11.60 14.45
N LYS A 443 -8.34 11.14 15.63
CA LYS A 443 -7.66 10.13 16.45
C LYS A 443 -7.32 8.86 15.68
N ILE A 444 -8.30 8.28 14.98
CA ILE A 444 -8.11 7.02 14.25
C ILE A 444 -7.09 7.23 13.12
N LYS A 445 -7.22 8.34 12.38
CA LYS A 445 -6.28 8.72 11.32
C LYS A 445 -4.87 8.86 11.89
N ALA A 446 -4.71 9.65 12.95
CA ALA A 446 -3.43 9.94 13.60
C ALA A 446 -2.72 8.68 14.11
N LEU A 447 -3.44 7.79 14.81
CA LEU A 447 -2.92 6.49 15.26
C LEU A 447 -2.40 5.66 14.08
N ASN A 448 -3.18 5.54 13.01
CA ASN A 448 -2.79 4.78 11.83
C ASN A 448 -1.60 5.40 11.08
N VAL A 449 -1.56 6.73 10.89
CA VAL A 449 -0.42 7.37 10.20
C VAL A 449 0.85 7.19 11.01
N THR A 450 0.75 7.37 12.33
CA THR A 450 1.91 7.28 13.21
C THR A 450 2.39 5.82 13.28
N HIS A 451 1.46 4.87 13.32
CA HIS A 451 1.82 3.45 13.29
C HIS A 451 2.49 3.06 11.96
N GLN A 452 1.93 3.50 10.84
CA GLN A 452 2.58 3.37 9.52
C GLN A 452 3.95 4.01 9.49
N ALA A 453 4.07 5.21 10.06
CA ALA A 453 5.32 5.94 10.10
C ALA A 453 6.38 5.19 10.89
N PHE A 454 6.08 4.49 11.99
CA PHE A 454 7.12 3.90 12.86
C PHE A 454 7.27 2.38 12.80
N PHE A 455 6.21 1.63 12.45
CA PHE A 455 6.16 0.16 12.62
C PHE A 455 5.95 -0.61 11.33
N LEU A 456 5.26 -0.02 10.36
CA LEU A 456 5.15 -0.65 9.05
C LEU A 456 6.44 -0.36 8.27
N SER A 457 6.92 -1.39 7.56
CA SER A 457 8.05 -1.30 6.62
C SER A 457 7.89 -0.10 5.70
N ASN A 458 8.95 0.34 5.01
CA ASN A 458 8.98 1.44 4.03
C ASN A 458 7.87 1.46 2.94
N LEU A 459 6.88 0.55 2.98
CA LEU A 459 5.62 0.53 2.25
C LEU A 459 4.74 1.75 2.58
N LYS A 460 4.86 2.80 1.77
CA LYS A 460 3.91 3.91 1.69
C LYS A 460 2.67 3.47 0.93
N THR A 461 1.53 3.38 1.61
CA THR A 461 0.24 3.10 0.97
C THR A 461 -0.34 4.36 0.33
N ILE A 462 -0.76 4.29 -0.93
CA ILE A 462 -1.40 5.38 -1.68
C ILE A 462 -2.82 4.95 -2.05
N ASN A 463 -3.81 5.74 -1.64
CA ASN A 463 -5.23 5.48 -1.88
C ASN A 463 -5.69 6.22 -3.15
N LEU A 464 -6.23 5.48 -4.12
CA LEU A 464 -6.57 5.96 -5.44
C LEU A 464 -8.09 6.07 -5.62
N PHE A 465 -8.52 7.24 -6.08
CA PHE A 465 -9.90 7.54 -6.46
C PHE A 465 -9.92 7.94 -7.93
N LEU A 466 -10.40 7.06 -8.81
CA LEU A 466 -10.33 7.25 -10.26
C LEU A 466 -11.69 7.63 -10.84
N VAL A 467 -11.73 8.75 -11.58
CA VAL A 467 -12.88 9.19 -12.37
C VAL A 467 -12.54 9.10 -13.85
N GLY A 468 -13.38 8.42 -14.62
CA GLY A 468 -13.24 8.28 -16.08
C GLY A 468 -12.67 6.93 -16.49
N THR A 469 -13.55 5.96 -16.73
CA THR A 469 -13.18 4.60 -17.18
C THR A 469 -13.18 4.44 -18.71
N GLY A 470 -12.87 5.52 -19.44
CA GLY A 470 -12.69 5.52 -20.89
C GLY A 470 -11.38 4.86 -21.34
N LEU A 471 -10.94 5.12 -22.57
CA LEU A 471 -9.70 4.54 -23.12
C LEU A 471 -8.48 4.79 -22.22
N ILE A 472 -8.32 6.04 -21.74
CA ILE A 472 -7.20 6.44 -20.88
C ILE A 472 -7.30 5.74 -19.52
N GLY A 473 -8.44 5.83 -18.84
CA GLY A 473 -8.63 5.20 -17.53
C GLY A 473 -8.47 3.68 -17.55
N LYS A 474 -8.99 3.00 -18.58
CA LYS A 474 -8.78 1.55 -18.77
C LYS A 474 -7.30 1.20 -18.95
N THR A 475 -6.59 2.00 -19.75
CA THR A 475 -5.15 1.81 -19.97
C THR A 475 -4.36 2.03 -18.69
N LEU A 476 -4.71 3.08 -17.92
CA LEU A 476 -4.09 3.36 -16.63
C LEU A 476 -4.33 2.24 -15.62
N LEU A 477 -5.57 1.76 -15.47
CA LEU A 477 -5.88 0.63 -14.58
C LEU A 477 -5.04 -0.62 -14.92
N LYS A 478 -4.88 -0.92 -16.21
CA LYS A 478 -4.02 -2.01 -16.68
C LYS A 478 -2.54 -1.77 -16.34
N GLN A 479 -2.04 -0.55 -16.53
CA GLN A 479 -0.66 -0.19 -16.16
C GLN A 479 -0.43 -0.30 -14.64
N LEU A 480 -1.38 0.18 -13.83
CA LEU A 480 -1.33 0.09 -12.38
C LEU A 480 -1.35 -1.37 -11.91
N HIS A 481 -2.20 -2.22 -12.50
CA HIS A 481 -2.22 -3.65 -12.22
C HIS A 481 -0.86 -4.31 -12.50
N ASN A 482 -0.25 -4.00 -13.65
CA ASN A 482 1.01 -4.59 -14.05
C ASN A 482 2.20 -4.13 -13.18
N HIS A 483 2.14 -2.89 -12.67
CA HIS A 483 3.25 -2.29 -11.93
C HIS A 483 3.09 -2.39 -10.40
N CYS A 484 1.90 -2.62 -9.86
CA CYS A 484 1.64 -2.52 -8.42
C CYS A 484 2.58 -3.40 -7.57
N LYS A 485 2.86 -4.64 -8.01
CA LYS A 485 3.79 -5.55 -7.31
C LYS A 485 5.24 -5.06 -7.33
N ILE A 486 5.66 -4.40 -8.41
CA ILE A 486 7.00 -3.83 -8.53
C ILE A 486 7.12 -2.61 -7.63
N LEU A 487 6.11 -1.74 -7.62
CA LEU A 487 6.05 -0.59 -6.70
C LEU A 487 6.13 -1.05 -5.25
N GLU A 488 5.38 -2.09 -4.88
CA GLU A 488 5.37 -2.62 -3.53
C GLU A 488 6.72 -3.22 -3.14
N SER A 489 7.25 -4.14 -3.96
CA SER A 489 8.48 -4.89 -3.63
C SER A 489 9.78 -4.07 -3.75
N LYS A 490 9.90 -3.19 -4.75
CA LYS A 490 11.15 -2.44 -5.02
C LYS A 490 11.16 -1.03 -4.47
N HIS A 491 10.00 -0.38 -4.45
CA HIS A 491 9.90 1.04 -4.09
C HIS A 491 9.22 1.27 -2.74
N GLY A 492 8.70 0.21 -2.10
CA GLY A 492 7.93 0.37 -0.88
C GLY A 492 6.68 1.21 -1.13
N ILE A 493 5.96 1.00 -2.22
CA ILE A 493 4.72 1.74 -2.50
C ILE A 493 3.59 0.76 -2.75
N LYS A 494 2.60 0.75 -1.85
CA LYS A 494 1.41 -0.08 -1.97
C LYS A 494 0.27 0.76 -2.55
N LEU A 495 -0.26 0.39 -3.71
CA LEU A 495 -1.40 1.09 -4.31
C LEU A 495 -2.71 0.43 -3.90
N GLN A 496 -3.67 1.23 -3.44
CA GLN A 496 -5.02 0.78 -3.12
C GLN A 496 -6.04 1.54 -3.96
N LEU A 497 -6.79 0.85 -4.81
CA LEU A 497 -7.93 1.42 -5.53
C LEU A 497 -9.15 1.37 -4.63
N VAL A 498 -9.61 2.54 -4.19
CA VAL A 498 -10.66 2.69 -3.17
C VAL A 498 -11.97 3.13 -3.80
N GLY A 499 -11.89 4.08 -4.74
CA GLY A 499 -13.05 4.60 -5.45
C GLY A 499 -12.87 4.57 -6.97
N LEU A 500 -13.96 4.31 -7.67
CA LEU A 500 -14.02 4.30 -9.13
C LEU A 500 -15.33 4.93 -9.62
N ALA A 501 -15.26 5.78 -10.63
CA ALA A 501 -16.44 6.40 -11.23
C ALA A 501 -16.33 6.58 -12.75
N ASN A 502 -17.48 6.58 -13.42
CA ASN A 502 -17.65 6.96 -14.82
C ASN A 502 -18.87 7.87 -14.97
N SER A 503 -19.25 8.24 -16.21
CA SER A 503 -20.38 9.15 -16.43
C SER A 503 -21.75 8.61 -15.99
N ARG A 504 -21.86 7.33 -15.65
CA ARG A 504 -23.12 6.65 -15.27
C ARG A 504 -23.13 6.16 -13.84
N LYS A 505 -22.02 5.59 -13.37
CA LYS A 505 -21.91 4.89 -12.08
C LYS A 505 -20.70 5.32 -11.26
N MET A 506 -20.80 5.20 -9.94
CA MET A 506 -19.71 5.28 -8.99
C MET A 506 -19.73 4.11 -8.00
N TYR A 507 -18.57 3.79 -7.44
CA TYR A 507 -18.42 2.72 -6.47
C TYR A 507 -17.25 3.00 -5.52
N PHE A 508 -17.43 2.62 -4.26
CA PHE A 508 -16.44 2.73 -3.19
C PHE A 508 -16.32 1.41 -2.44
N SER A 509 -15.12 1.15 -1.92
CA SER A 509 -14.81 -0.04 -1.13
C SER A 509 -13.93 0.32 0.06
N SER A 510 -14.17 -0.33 1.20
CA SER A 510 -13.28 -0.27 2.36
C SER A 510 -12.01 -1.11 2.17
N GLU A 511 -12.01 -2.02 1.19
CA GLU A 511 -10.87 -2.85 0.80
C GLU A 511 -10.35 -2.51 -0.59
N ASN A 512 -9.10 -2.87 -0.89
CA ASN A 512 -8.47 -2.61 -2.19
C ASN A 512 -9.22 -3.32 -3.34
N LEU A 513 -9.75 -2.55 -4.28
CA LEU A 513 -10.35 -3.10 -5.49
C LEU A 513 -9.28 -3.69 -6.40
N ASN A 514 -9.49 -4.93 -6.84
CA ASN A 514 -8.62 -5.54 -7.84
C ASN A 514 -8.72 -4.73 -9.13
N PHE A 515 -7.61 -4.11 -9.55
CA PHE A 515 -7.49 -3.29 -10.76
C PHE A 515 -8.01 -3.97 -12.04
N GLU A 516 -7.91 -5.30 -12.13
CA GLU A 516 -8.37 -6.08 -13.29
C GLU A 516 -9.90 -6.18 -13.34
N ASN A 517 -10.53 -6.40 -12.18
CA ASN A 517 -11.98 -6.61 -12.05
C ASN A 517 -12.74 -5.33 -11.67
N ALA A 518 -12.06 -4.22 -11.41
CA ALA A 518 -12.66 -2.99 -10.90
C ALA A 518 -13.78 -2.45 -11.81
N LEU A 519 -13.64 -2.58 -13.13
CA LEU A 519 -14.67 -2.16 -14.09
C LEU A 519 -15.94 -3.02 -13.99
N ASN A 520 -15.79 -4.34 -13.88
CA ASN A 520 -16.91 -5.26 -13.72
C ASN A 520 -17.64 -5.01 -12.39
N ILE A 521 -16.90 -4.68 -11.34
CA ILE A 521 -17.47 -4.32 -10.03
C ILE A 521 -18.28 -3.02 -10.14
N LEU A 522 -17.74 -1.99 -10.80
CA LEU A 522 -18.46 -0.74 -11.04
C LEU A 522 -19.75 -0.98 -11.84
N ASP A 523 -19.69 -1.81 -12.88
CA ASP A 523 -20.87 -2.07 -13.73
C ASP A 523 -21.93 -2.92 -13.01
N SER A 524 -21.53 -3.86 -12.14
CA SER A 524 -22.46 -4.74 -11.42
C SER A 524 -22.98 -4.16 -10.10
N LYS A 525 -22.14 -3.49 -9.31
CA LYS A 525 -22.43 -3.02 -7.94
C LYS A 525 -22.43 -1.50 -7.80
N GLY A 526 -22.04 -0.75 -8.83
CA GLY A 526 -21.99 0.71 -8.77
C GLY A 526 -23.37 1.36 -8.67
N GLU A 527 -23.44 2.40 -7.86
CA GLU A 527 -24.60 3.29 -7.72
C GLU A 527 -24.55 4.42 -8.76
N SER A 528 -25.66 5.17 -8.93
CA SER A 528 -25.72 6.27 -9.91
C SER A 528 -24.70 7.36 -9.61
N MET A 529 -23.96 7.77 -10.63
CA MET A 529 -22.90 8.78 -10.49
C MET A 529 -23.46 10.16 -10.12
N SER A 530 -22.82 10.81 -9.14
CA SER A 530 -22.95 12.24 -8.85
C SER A 530 -21.61 12.79 -8.38
N MET A 531 -21.07 13.81 -9.04
CA MET A 531 -19.77 14.38 -8.68
C MET A 531 -19.73 14.89 -7.23
N LEU A 532 -20.78 15.59 -6.79
CA LEU A 532 -20.88 16.09 -5.41
C LEU A 532 -20.86 14.95 -4.38
N LYS A 533 -21.62 13.88 -4.62
CA LYS A 533 -21.64 12.71 -3.73
C LYS A 533 -20.32 11.95 -3.75
N TYR A 534 -19.72 11.79 -4.92
CA TYR A 534 -18.42 11.12 -5.06
C TYR A 534 -17.35 11.87 -4.25
N MET A 535 -17.34 13.20 -4.34
CA MET A 535 -16.41 14.03 -3.57
C MET A 535 -16.68 13.98 -2.07
N SER A 536 -17.94 14.13 -1.64
CA SER A 536 -18.27 14.08 -0.21
C SER A 536 -17.82 12.75 0.39
N GLN A 537 -18.05 11.63 -0.31
CA GLN A 537 -17.59 10.32 0.17
C GLN A 537 -16.07 10.20 0.23
N ILE A 538 -15.31 10.74 -0.74
CA ILE A 538 -13.84 10.75 -0.65
C ILE A 538 -13.37 11.49 0.61
N ILE A 539 -13.98 12.65 0.88
CA ILE A 539 -13.64 13.50 2.04
C ILE A 539 -14.02 12.79 3.35
N ASP A 540 -15.22 12.21 3.41
CA ASP A 540 -15.73 11.48 4.58
C ASP A 540 -14.88 10.25 4.92
N MET A 541 -14.37 9.54 3.90
CA MET A 541 -13.47 8.40 4.11
C MET A 541 -12.12 8.82 4.72
N ASN A 542 -11.69 10.07 4.50
CA ASN A 542 -10.53 10.70 5.14
C ASN A 542 -9.25 9.84 5.13
N LEU A 543 -8.98 9.14 4.02
CA LEU A 543 -7.86 8.19 3.89
C LEU A 543 -6.50 8.90 3.72
N LEU A 544 -5.44 8.21 4.15
CA LEU A 544 -4.05 8.68 4.07
C LEU A 544 -3.53 8.68 2.63
N ASN A 545 -2.60 9.58 2.28
CA ASN A 545 -1.94 9.61 0.97
C ASN A 545 -2.94 9.47 -0.21
N SER A 546 -4.05 10.20 -0.14
CA SER A 546 -5.14 10.09 -1.12
C SER A 546 -4.80 10.82 -2.41
N VAL A 547 -5.04 10.16 -3.54
CA VAL A 547 -4.82 10.67 -4.89
C VAL A 547 -6.11 10.55 -5.70
N PHE A 548 -6.61 11.69 -6.15
CA PHE A 548 -7.70 11.79 -7.11
C PHE A 548 -7.15 11.77 -8.53
N ILE A 549 -7.60 10.82 -9.33
CA ILE A 549 -7.17 10.60 -10.71
C ILE A 549 -8.34 10.97 -11.62
N ASP A 550 -8.21 12.08 -12.34
CA ASP A 550 -9.15 12.42 -13.42
C ASP A 550 -8.61 11.85 -14.73
N CYS A 551 -9.35 10.99 -15.40
CA CYS A 551 -9.05 10.46 -16.74
C CYS A 551 -10.11 10.89 -17.77
N THR A 552 -10.79 12.00 -17.51
CA THR A 552 -11.86 12.56 -18.35
C THR A 552 -11.37 13.77 -19.16
N ALA A 553 -12.22 14.24 -20.07
CA ALA A 553 -12.10 15.54 -20.73
C ALA A 553 -13.21 16.51 -20.27
N SER A 554 -13.75 16.30 -19.07
CA SER A 554 -14.96 16.98 -18.57
C SER A 554 -14.62 18.27 -17.81
N ASP A 555 -15.30 19.36 -18.15
CA ASP A 555 -15.23 20.62 -17.40
C ASP A 555 -15.86 20.46 -16.01
N GLU A 556 -16.96 19.70 -15.88
CA GLU A 556 -17.64 19.42 -14.62
C GLU A 556 -16.70 18.80 -13.57
N VAL A 557 -15.86 17.84 -13.99
CA VAL A 557 -14.88 17.21 -13.11
C VAL A 557 -13.78 18.20 -12.74
N SER A 558 -13.23 18.89 -13.74
CA SER A 558 -12.13 19.84 -13.54
C SER A 558 -12.51 21.02 -12.64
N ASN A 559 -13.78 21.48 -12.67
CA ASN A 559 -14.27 22.60 -11.84
C ASN A 559 -14.04 22.36 -10.34
N ASN A 560 -14.01 21.10 -9.92
CA ASN A 560 -13.94 20.70 -8.52
C ASN A 560 -12.51 20.57 -7.96
N TYR A 561 -11.46 20.74 -8.78
CA TYR A 561 -10.07 20.52 -8.35
C TYR A 561 -9.65 21.40 -7.16
N ILE A 562 -10.08 22.67 -7.13
CA ILE A 562 -9.81 23.58 -6.02
C ILE A 562 -10.35 23.00 -4.70
N HIS A 563 -11.56 22.46 -4.71
CA HIS A 563 -12.17 21.88 -3.51
C HIS A 563 -11.44 20.60 -3.09
N ILE A 564 -11.12 19.72 -4.04
CA ILE A 564 -10.39 18.46 -3.78
C ILE A 564 -9.00 18.73 -3.18
N LEU A 565 -8.21 19.62 -3.78
CA LEU A 565 -6.88 20.00 -3.26
C LEU A 565 -6.98 20.68 -1.89
N SER A 566 -8.07 21.43 -1.65
CA SER A 566 -8.35 22.05 -0.35
C SER A 566 -8.70 21.05 0.74
N GLU A 567 -8.88 19.76 0.44
CA GLU A 567 -9.06 18.70 1.45
C GLU A 567 -7.80 17.84 1.61
N SER A 568 -6.65 18.35 1.18
CA SER A 568 -5.34 17.67 1.23
C SER A 568 -5.25 16.39 0.38
N ILE A 569 -6.02 16.32 -0.71
CA ILE A 569 -6.03 15.21 -1.67
C ILE A 569 -5.24 15.64 -2.91
N SER A 570 -4.21 14.86 -3.29
CA SER A 570 -3.41 15.18 -4.48
C SER A 570 -4.16 14.82 -5.76
N ILE A 571 -3.89 15.52 -6.87
CA ILE A 571 -4.56 15.31 -8.16
C ILE A 571 -3.55 14.89 -9.23
N VAL A 572 -3.91 13.88 -10.03
CA VAL A 572 -3.19 13.48 -11.25
C VAL A 572 -4.18 13.48 -12.42
N THR A 573 -3.83 14.14 -13.54
CA THR A 573 -4.80 14.32 -14.63
C THR A 573 -4.17 14.54 -16.03
N PRO A 574 -4.70 13.94 -17.11
CA PRO A 574 -4.50 14.32 -18.50
C PRO A 574 -5.53 15.37 -18.98
N ASN A 575 -6.39 15.88 -18.09
CA ASN A 575 -7.41 16.85 -18.42
C ASN A 575 -6.81 18.25 -18.54
N LYS A 576 -6.58 18.69 -19.78
CA LYS A 576 -6.01 20.01 -20.12
C LYS A 576 -6.90 21.18 -19.69
N ARG A 577 -8.20 20.97 -19.46
CA ARG A 577 -9.19 22.03 -19.19
C ARG A 577 -8.83 22.87 -17.97
N ALA A 578 -8.36 22.24 -16.90
CA ALA A 578 -7.96 22.94 -15.67
C ALA A 578 -6.78 23.90 -15.90
N CYS A 579 -5.78 23.47 -16.69
CA CYS A 579 -4.54 24.22 -16.90
C CYS A 579 -4.68 25.32 -17.96
N SER A 580 -5.63 25.18 -18.90
CA SER A 580 -5.89 26.14 -19.98
C SER A 580 -7.13 27.01 -19.76
N ARG A 581 -7.66 27.08 -18.52
CA ARG A 581 -8.80 27.94 -18.15
C ARG A 581 -8.35 29.39 -17.87
N GLU A 582 -9.22 30.21 -17.26
CA GLU A 582 -8.83 31.52 -16.75
C GLU A 582 -7.59 31.41 -15.85
N TYR A 583 -6.65 32.35 -16.00
CA TYR A 583 -5.39 32.34 -15.27
C TYR A 583 -5.59 32.35 -13.75
N SER A 584 -6.62 33.05 -13.27
CA SER A 584 -6.99 33.10 -11.85
C SER A 584 -7.31 31.71 -11.26
N TYR A 585 -7.95 30.84 -12.05
CA TYR A 585 -8.26 29.47 -11.65
C TYR A 585 -6.97 28.63 -11.54
N TYR A 586 -6.12 28.68 -12.57
CA TYR A 586 -4.83 27.98 -12.58
C TYR A 586 -3.91 28.44 -11.43
N LYS A 587 -3.79 29.76 -11.23
CA LYS A 587 -3.00 30.35 -10.14
C LYS A 587 -3.45 29.82 -8.77
N LYS A 588 -4.77 29.76 -8.54
CA LYS A 588 -5.34 29.25 -7.29
C LYS A 588 -5.02 27.77 -7.06
N LEU A 589 -4.96 26.95 -8.11
CA LEU A 589 -4.51 25.55 -7.99
C LEU A 589 -3.05 25.48 -7.48
N LYS A 590 -2.15 26.28 -8.05
CA LYS A 590 -0.73 26.32 -7.66
C LYS A 590 -0.51 26.89 -6.25
N GLU A 591 -1.31 27.88 -5.85
CA GLU A 591 -1.30 28.43 -4.48
C GLU A 591 -1.71 27.38 -3.44
N ILE A 592 -2.75 26.57 -3.72
CA ILE A 592 -3.19 25.50 -2.83
C ILE A 592 -2.15 24.37 -2.77
N GLU A 593 -1.58 24.01 -3.92
CA GLU A 593 -0.49 23.02 -4.01
C GLU A 593 0.66 23.35 -3.05
N SER A 594 1.13 24.60 -3.08
CA SER A 594 2.21 25.09 -2.22
C SER A 594 1.81 25.19 -0.75
N SER A 595 0.65 25.80 -0.44
CA SER A 595 0.22 26.07 0.93
C SER A 595 -0.18 24.83 1.73
N ARG A 596 -0.70 23.78 1.07
CA ARG A 596 -1.12 22.54 1.74
C ARG A 596 -0.17 21.37 1.58
N GLY A 597 0.89 21.51 0.76
CA GLY A 597 1.84 20.43 0.50
C GLY A 597 1.25 19.24 -0.26
N VAL A 598 0.14 19.44 -0.98
CA VAL A 598 -0.42 18.45 -1.92
C VAL A 598 0.30 18.52 -3.27
N LYS A 599 0.03 17.56 -4.15
CA LYS A 599 0.58 17.55 -5.52
C LYS A 599 -0.52 17.73 -6.56
N PHE A 600 -0.27 18.58 -7.55
CA PHE A 600 -1.10 18.72 -8.74
C PHE A 600 -0.26 18.36 -9.97
N LEU A 601 -0.45 17.15 -10.51
CA LEU A 601 0.40 16.59 -11.57
C LEU A 601 -0.39 16.42 -12.87
N TYR A 602 0.16 16.96 -13.96
CA TYR A 602 -0.51 17.01 -15.27
C TYR A 602 0.48 16.87 -16.43
N GLU A 603 1.52 16.06 -16.26
CA GLU A 603 2.59 15.84 -17.23
C GLU A 603 2.06 15.55 -18.64
N THR A 604 1.02 14.73 -18.73
CA THR A 604 0.47 14.24 -19.99
C THR A 604 -0.34 15.29 -20.76
N ASN A 605 -0.59 16.46 -20.17
CA ASN A 605 -1.24 17.57 -20.86
C ASN A 605 -0.42 18.09 -22.04
N VAL A 606 0.91 17.99 -21.97
CA VAL A 606 1.83 18.46 -22.99
C VAL A 606 2.83 17.37 -23.36
N GLY A 607 2.85 16.94 -24.62
CA GLY A 607 3.82 15.94 -25.09
C GLY A 607 3.44 14.47 -24.80
N ALA A 608 2.18 14.20 -24.41
CA ALA A 608 1.66 12.85 -24.17
C ALA A 608 2.43 12.09 -23.08
N GLY A 609 3.34 11.18 -23.44
CA GLY A 609 4.16 10.43 -22.47
C GLY A 609 5.53 11.05 -22.17
N LEU A 610 5.88 12.16 -22.84
CA LEU A 610 7.18 12.81 -22.70
C LEU A 610 7.26 13.63 -21.41
N PRO A 611 8.42 13.68 -20.73
CA PRO A 611 8.59 14.40 -19.47
C PRO A 611 8.83 15.90 -19.69
N ILE A 612 7.88 16.60 -20.33
CA ILE A 612 8.02 18.01 -20.72
C ILE A 612 7.84 18.96 -19.54
N ILE A 613 6.74 18.84 -18.81
CA ILE A 613 6.40 19.75 -17.70
C ILE A 613 7.40 19.58 -16.58
N ARG A 614 7.75 18.33 -16.25
CA ARG A 614 8.77 18.05 -15.23
C ARG A 614 10.14 18.61 -15.60
N THR A 615 10.58 18.44 -16.85
CA THR A 615 11.86 19.02 -17.30
C THR A 615 11.85 20.54 -17.16
N LEU A 616 10.78 21.20 -17.58
CA LEU A 616 10.63 22.66 -17.45
C LEU A 616 10.65 23.11 -15.98
N SER A 617 9.90 22.42 -15.13
CA SER A 617 9.84 22.72 -13.69
C SER A 617 11.20 22.51 -13.01
N ASP A 618 11.93 21.44 -13.34
CA ASP A 618 13.25 21.15 -12.78
C ASP A 618 14.29 22.20 -13.21
N LEU A 619 14.23 22.70 -14.45
CA LEU A 619 15.07 23.82 -14.92
C LEU A 619 14.84 25.08 -14.06
N ILE A 620 13.57 25.49 -13.90
CA ILE A 620 13.18 26.67 -13.13
C ILE A 620 13.55 26.51 -11.65
N ALA A 621 13.26 25.34 -11.05
CA ALA A 621 13.57 25.05 -9.66
C ALA A 621 15.09 25.05 -9.37
N SER A 622 15.91 24.72 -10.37
CA SER A 622 17.37 24.81 -10.28
C SER A 622 17.93 26.24 -10.44
N GLY A 623 17.06 27.23 -10.63
CA GLY A 623 17.42 28.64 -10.83
C GLY A 623 17.80 29.02 -12.26
N ASP A 624 17.47 28.19 -13.27
CA ASP A 624 17.65 28.54 -14.69
C ASP A 624 16.51 29.45 -15.20
N LYS A 625 16.78 30.27 -16.21
CA LYS A 625 15.78 31.18 -16.82
C LYS A 625 15.44 30.74 -18.23
N ILE A 626 14.16 30.55 -18.49
CA ILE A 626 13.66 30.17 -19.81
C ILE A 626 13.60 31.42 -20.69
N ILE A 627 14.37 31.41 -21.78
CA ILE A 627 14.41 32.50 -22.77
C ILE A 627 13.37 32.26 -23.85
N LYS A 628 13.33 31.03 -24.38
CA LYS A 628 12.49 30.66 -25.51
C LYS A 628 12.08 29.20 -25.44
N ILE A 629 10.81 28.91 -25.77
CA ILE A 629 10.29 27.56 -25.96
C ILE A 629 9.82 27.45 -27.40
N GLU A 630 10.25 26.40 -28.10
CA GLU A 630 9.76 26.06 -29.44
C GLU A 630 9.26 24.62 -29.44
N ALA A 631 8.15 24.34 -30.11
CA ALA A 631 7.54 23.03 -30.02
C ALA A 631 6.68 22.65 -31.23
N VAL A 632 6.76 21.38 -31.64
CA VAL A 632 5.79 20.71 -32.51
C VAL A 632 5.02 19.73 -31.64
N LEU A 633 3.74 20.05 -31.36
CA LEU A 633 2.95 19.43 -30.29
C LEU A 633 1.71 18.67 -30.78
N SER A 634 1.55 18.49 -32.09
CA SER A 634 0.40 17.79 -32.69
C SER A 634 0.88 16.62 -33.55
N GLY A 635 0.48 15.41 -33.17
CA GLY A 635 0.77 14.20 -33.94
C GLY A 635 0.09 14.20 -35.30
N SER A 636 -1.15 14.72 -35.38
CA SER A 636 -1.94 14.86 -36.60
C SER A 636 -1.25 15.78 -37.61
N LEU A 637 -0.83 16.97 -37.16
CA LEU A 637 -0.13 17.96 -38.02
C LEU A 637 1.28 17.50 -38.37
N SER A 638 1.99 16.86 -37.43
CA SER A 638 3.31 16.28 -37.69
C SER A 638 3.22 15.22 -38.79
N PHE A 639 2.23 14.32 -38.73
CA PHE A 639 2.00 13.33 -39.78
C PHE A 639 1.71 13.98 -41.14
N ILE A 640 0.78 14.94 -41.18
CA ILE A 640 0.36 15.60 -42.43
C ILE A 640 1.55 16.29 -43.12
N PHE A 641 2.32 17.12 -42.40
CA PHE A 641 3.45 17.84 -42.98
C PHE A 641 4.70 16.97 -43.20
N ASN A 642 4.79 15.79 -42.58
CA ASN A 642 5.82 14.80 -42.91
C ASN A 642 5.46 13.97 -44.15
N ALA A 643 4.16 13.74 -44.39
CA ALA A 643 3.66 13.02 -45.55
C ALA A 643 3.44 13.93 -46.77
N PHE A 644 3.61 15.26 -46.63
CA PHE A 644 3.38 16.20 -47.72
C PHE A 644 4.52 16.20 -48.75
N ASP A 645 4.35 15.39 -49.78
CA ASP A 645 5.27 15.19 -50.89
C ASP A 645 4.75 15.78 -52.21
N GLN A 646 5.59 15.73 -53.25
CA GLN A 646 5.24 16.24 -54.59
C GLN A 646 4.19 15.41 -55.34
N ASN A 647 3.87 14.21 -54.86
CA ASN A 647 3.03 13.24 -55.58
C ASN A 647 1.58 13.28 -55.10
N THR A 648 1.32 13.82 -53.92
CA THR A 648 0.01 13.73 -53.26
C THR A 648 -0.51 15.12 -52.91
N PRO A 649 -1.68 15.54 -53.43
CA PRO A 649 -2.32 16.80 -53.05
C PRO A 649 -2.56 16.90 -51.54
N PHE A 650 -2.48 18.11 -50.97
CA PHE A 650 -2.61 18.36 -49.53
C PHE A 650 -3.95 17.85 -48.98
N SER A 651 -5.04 18.11 -49.70
CA SER A 651 -6.39 17.65 -49.36
C SER A 651 -6.48 16.12 -49.25
N GLN A 652 -5.76 15.39 -50.10
CA GLN A 652 -5.71 13.93 -50.10
C GLN A 652 -4.89 13.40 -48.92
N ILE A 653 -3.81 14.08 -48.52
CA ILE A 653 -3.03 13.73 -47.32
C ILE A 653 -3.85 13.91 -46.04
N VAL A 654 -4.59 15.02 -45.93
CA VAL A 654 -5.51 15.24 -44.79
C VAL A 654 -6.57 14.14 -44.75
N LYS A 655 -7.08 13.71 -45.91
CA LYS A 655 -8.03 12.60 -46.00
C LYS A 655 -7.41 11.27 -45.55
N ILE A 656 -6.19 10.97 -45.97
CA ILE A 656 -5.43 9.78 -45.52
C ILE A 656 -5.20 9.83 -44.01
N ALA A 657 -4.86 11.00 -43.46
CA ALA A 657 -4.68 11.18 -42.01
C ALA A 657 -5.98 10.89 -41.25
N LYS A 658 -7.13 11.35 -41.76
CA LYS A 658 -8.46 11.02 -41.22
C LYS A 658 -8.77 9.53 -41.30
N GLU A 659 -8.58 8.89 -42.45
CA GLU A 659 -8.86 7.47 -42.65
C GLU A 659 -7.98 6.57 -41.77
N LYS A 660 -6.73 6.97 -41.53
CA LYS A 660 -5.81 6.29 -40.60
C LYS A 660 -6.08 6.61 -39.13
N GLY A 661 -7.02 7.50 -38.83
CA GLY A 661 -7.40 7.90 -37.47
C GLY A 661 -6.37 8.76 -36.75
N TYR A 662 -5.56 9.53 -37.50
CA TYR A 662 -4.67 10.53 -36.92
C TYR A 662 -5.38 11.84 -36.56
N THR A 663 -6.49 12.15 -37.22
CA THR A 663 -7.32 13.33 -36.89
C THR A 663 -8.58 12.93 -36.11
N GLU A 664 -9.18 13.89 -35.43
CA GLU A 664 -10.54 13.80 -34.91
C GLU A 664 -11.57 13.57 -36.05
N PRO A 665 -12.82 13.16 -35.72
CA PRO A 665 -13.88 12.94 -36.73
C PRO A 665 -14.09 14.14 -37.67
N ASP A 666 -13.89 15.34 -37.13
CA ASP A 666 -13.75 16.59 -37.85
C ASP A 666 -12.27 17.03 -37.88
N PRO A 667 -11.57 16.94 -39.02
CA PRO A 667 -10.16 17.32 -39.13
C PRO A 667 -9.86 18.77 -38.76
N ARG A 668 -10.87 19.66 -38.80
CA ARG A 668 -10.69 21.07 -38.48
C ARG A 668 -10.31 21.30 -37.03
N ASP A 669 -10.70 20.41 -36.12
CA ASP A 669 -10.36 20.52 -34.71
C ASP A 669 -8.84 20.43 -34.50
N ASP A 670 -8.18 19.52 -35.21
CA ASP A 670 -6.71 19.39 -35.22
C ASP A 670 -6.03 20.52 -36.02
N LEU A 671 -6.55 20.82 -37.21
CA LEU A 671 -5.93 21.76 -38.15
C LEU A 671 -6.06 23.23 -37.72
N SER A 672 -7.02 23.54 -36.86
CA SER A 672 -7.23 24.91 -36.32
C SER A 672 -6.08 25.43 -35.47
N GLY A 673 -5.18 24.56 -35.00
CA GLY A 673 -4.09 24.92 -34.10
C GLY A 673 -4.53 25.18 -32.64
N LYS A 674 -5.82 25.10 -32.31
CA LYS A 674 -6.34 25.40 -30.96
C LYS A 674 -5.79 24.47 -29.87
N ASP A 675 -5.63 23.17 -30.14
CA ASP A 675 -5.02 22.24 -29.17
C ASP A 675 -3.53 22.55 -28.96
N VAL A 676 -2.81 22.91 -30.02
CA VAL A 676 -1.41 23.34 -29.95
C VAL A 676 -1.29 24.64 -29.13
N ALA A 677 -2.20 25.59 -29.35
CA ALA A 677 -2.29 26.84 -28.59
C ALA A 677 -2.52 26.60 -27.09
N ARG A 678 -3.39 25.66 -26.72
CA ARG A 678 -3.57 25.29 -25.30
C ARG A 678 -2.29 24.69 -24.70
N LYS A 679 -1.55 23.86 -25.45
CA LYS A 679 -0.34 23.23 -24.94
C LYS A 679 0.80 24.25 -24.73
N ILE A 680 0.98 25.20 -25.65
CA ILE A 680 1.98 26.26 -25.46
C ILE A 680 1.57 27.23 -24.33
N LEU A 681 0.28 27.51 -24.18
CA LEU A 681 -0.23 28.28 -23.03
C LEU A 681 0.12 27.62 -21.69
N ILE A 682 -0.04 26.30 -21.58
CA ILE A 682 0.32 25.55 -20.38
C ILE A 682 1.82 25.70 -20.10
N LEU A 683 2.68 25.53 -21.12
CA LEU A 683 4.13 25.70 -20.97
C LEU A 683 4.52 27.13 -20.57
N ALA A 684 3.91 28.15 -21.18
CA ALA A 684 4.16 29.54 -20.85
C ALA A 684 3.75 29.86 -19.41
N ARG A 685 2.61 29.32 -18.94
CA ARG A 685 2.18 29.50 -17.54
C ARG A 685 3.14 28.86 -16.54
N GLU A 686 3.75 27.72 -16.88
CA GLU A 686 4.79 27.11 -16.04
C GLU A 686 6.05 27.99 -15.89
N THR A 687 6.36 28.87 -16.86
CA THR A 687 7.45 29.84 -16.72
C THR A 687 7.08 31.05 -15.86
N GLY A 688 5.85 31.12 -15.36
CA GLY A 688 5.31 32.25 -14.61
C GLY A 688 4.65 33.32 -15.48
N ALA A 689 4.38 33.06 -16.77
CA ALA A 689 3.70 34.01 -17.64
C ALA A 689 2.21 34.13 -17.28
N ASN A 690 1.72 35.37 -17.24
CA ASN A 690 0.30 35.67 -17.06
C ASN A 690 -0.37 35.83 -18.44
N LEU A 691 -0.75 34.71 -19.03
CA LEU A 691 -1.38 34.65 -20.36
C LEU A 691 -2.73 33.96 -20.29
N GLU A 692 -3.65 34.42 -21.13
CA GLU A 692 -4.91 33.76 -21.45
C GLU A 692 -4.86 33.12 -22.84
N LEU A 693 -5.81 32.23 -23.13
CA LEU A 693 -5.84 31.55 -24.44
C LEU A 693 -6.04 32.51 -25.61
N HIS A 694 -6.72 33.65 -25.39
CA HIS A 694 -6.91 34.67 -26.41
C HIS A 694 -5.66 35.54 -26.65
N ASP A 695 -4.67 35.50 -25.74
CA ASP A 695 -3.38 36.17 -25.91
C ASP A 695 -2.42 35.35 -26.79
N VAL A 696 -2.74 34.07 -27.05
CA VAL A 696 -1.95 33.22 -27.95
C VAL A 696 -2.31 33.57 -29.39
N ASN A 697 -1.34 34.11 -30.14
CA ASN A 697 -1.54 34.43 -31.55
C ASN A 697 -1.55 33.15 -32.41
N ILE A 698 -2.72 32.78 -32.95
CA ILE A 698 -2.89 31.60 -33.81
C ILE A 698 -2.96 32.06 -35.28
N GLU A 699 -1.90 31.84 -36.03
CA GLU A 699 -1.87 32.08 -37.48
C GLU A 699 -2.38 30.82 -38.19
N SER A 700 -3.64 30.85 -38.61
CA SER A 700 -4.24 29.75 -39.35
C SER A 700 -3.61 29.64 -40.74
N PHE A 701 -3.08 28.46 -41.06
CA PHE A 701 -2.66 28.12 -42.42
C PHE A 701 -3.85 27.66 -43.30
N LEU A 702 -5.01 27.39 -42.69
CA LEU A 702 -6.22 27.04 -43.44
C LEU A 702 -6.94 28.30 -43.95
N PRO A 703 -7.41 28.31 -45.22
CA PRO A 703 -8.24 29.38 -45.76
C PRO A 703 -9.56 29.57 -45.00
N SER A 704 -10.07 30.80 -44.97
CA SER A 704 -11.30 31.16 -44.25
C SER A 704 -12.53 30.34 -44.69
N SER A 705 -12.63 30.00 -45.98
CA SER A 705 -13.73 29.18 -46.51
C SER A 705 -13.72 27.75 -45.96
N CYS A 706 -12.53 27.17 -45.73
CA CYS A 706 -12.38 25.85 -45.12
C CYS A 706 -12.82 25.86 -43.65
N ILE A 707 -12.50 26.92 -42.91
CA ILE A 707 -12.90 27.07 -41.50
C ILE A 707 -14.41 27.21 -41.37
N GLN A 708 -15.04 27.97 -42.26
CA GLN A 708 -16.47 28.29 -42.24
C GLN A 708 -17.39 27.22 -42.85
N ALA A 709 -16.83 26.17 -43.46
CA ALA A 709 -17.61 25.06 -44.04
C ALA A 709 -18.60 24.46 -43.02
N LYS A 710 -19.82 24.11 -43.43
CA LYS A 710 -20.86 23.62 -42.51
C LYS A 710 -20.76 22.13 -42.23
N SER A 711 -20.06 21.38 -43.09
CA SER A 711 -19.87 19.93 -42.95
C SER A 711 -18.44 19.50 -43.30
N VAL A 712 -18.04 18.31 -42.85
CA VAL A 712 -16.72 17.74 -43.18
C VAL A 712 -16.59 17.45 -44.69
N GLN A 713 -17.68 17.11 -45.37
CA GLN A 713 -17.67 16.91 -46.82
C GLN A 713 -17.40 18.22 -47.56
N GLU A 714 -18.09 19.29 -47.17
CA GLU A 714 -17.89 20.63 -47.72
C GLU A 714 -16.48 21.15 -47.41
N PHE A 715 -15.94 20.86 -46.24
CA PHE A 715 -14.55 21.17 -45.88
C PHE A 715 -13.54 20.56 -46.86
N PHE A 716 -13.68 19.28 -47.23
CA PHE A 716 -12.75 18.65 -48.19
C PHE A 716 -12.90 19.21 -49.60
N ILE A 717 -14.12 19.60 -50.02
CA ILE A 717 -14.37 20.25 -51.32
C ILE A 717 -13.69 21.62 -51.36
N GLU A 718 -13.83 22.42 -50.29
CA GLU A 718 -13.16 23.71 -50.20
C GLU A 718 -11.63 23.54 -50.13
N LEU A 719 -11.12 22.60 -49.32
CA LEU A 719 -9.68 22.35 -49.17
C LEU A 719 -9.03 21.96 -50.50
N GLN A 720 -9.72 21.18 -51.34
CA GLN A 720 -9.23 20.76 -52.66
C GLN A 720 -9.00 21.96 -53.61
N LYS A 721 -9.77 23.05 -53.47
CA LYS A 721 -9.58 24.26 -54.29
C LYS A 721 -8.24 24.95 -54.02
N PHE A 722 -7.67 24.75 -52.82
CA PHE A 722 -6.43 25.37 -52.37
C PHE A 722 -5.21 24.45 -52.48
N ASP A 723 -5.35 23.25 -53.05
CA ASP A 723 -4.22 22.31 -53.25
C ASP A 723 -3.07 22.95 -54.05
N GLY A 724 -3.40 23.82 -55.03
CA GLY A 724 -2.40 24.56 -55.80
C GLY A 724 -1.58 25.54 -54.95
N GLU A 725 -2.22 26.27 -54.03
CA GLU A 725 -1.54 27.21 -53.13
C GLU A 725 -0.64 26.49 -52.13
N PHE A 726 -1.09 25.34 -51.58
CA PHE A 726 -0.27 24.52 -50.70
C PHE A 726 0.93 23.89 -51.44
N GLU A 727 0.77 23.53 -52.71
CA GLU A 727 1.87 23.03 -53.53
C GLU A 727 2.90 24.14 -53.86
N GLU A 728 2.47 25.37 -54.07
CA GLU A 728 3.39 26.51 -54.20
C GLU A 728 4.18 26.75 -52.91
N LEU A 729 3.52 26.67 -51.74
CA LEU A 729 4.17 26.75 -50.43
C LEU A 729 5.22 25.64 -50.26
N ARG A 730 4.90 24.40 -50.65
CA ARG A 730 5.82 23.26 -50.63
C ARG A 730 7.02 23.47 -51.55
N LYS A 731 6.79 23.86 -52.81
CA LYS A 731 7.86 24.14 -53.78
C LYS A 731 8.79 25.24 -53.32
N LYS A 732 8.25 26.33 -52.73
CA LYS A 732 9.05 27.43 -52.19
C LYS A 732 9.90 26.99 -51.00
N ALA A 733 9.39 26.11 -50.14
CA ALA A 733 10.19 25.53 -49.05
C ALA A 733 11.29 24.60 -49.59
N GLU A 734 10.97 23.74 -50.56
CA GLU A 734 11.91 22.80 -51.18
C GLU A 734 13.06 23.50 -51.92
N LEU A 735 12.75 24.54 -52.71
CA LEU A 735 13.74 25.38 -53.41
C LEU A 735 14.75 26.02 -52.45
N ASN A 736 14.34 26.34 -51.23
CA ASN A 736 15.19 26.94 -50.20
C ASN A 736 15.84 25.90 -49.27
N HIS A 737 15.74 24.61 -49.57
CA HIS A 737 16.19 23.52 -48.69
C HIS A 737 15.60 23.60 -47.27
N GLN A 738 14.33 23.98 -47.18
CA GLN A 738 13.55 24.14 -45.96
C GLN A 738 12.42 23.13 -45.89
N LYS A 739 11.89 22.89 -44.68
CA LYS A 739 10.70 22.06 -44.46
C LYS A 739 9.60 22.85 -43.79
N LEU A 740 8.35 22.54 -44.13
CA LEU A 740 7.17 23.13 -43.51
C LEU A 740 6.90 22.45 -42.17
N ARG A 741 6.80 23.23 -41.08
CA ARG A 741 6.41 22.74 -39.75
C ARG A 741 5.45 23.71 -39.07
N PHE A 742 4.43 23.15 -38.44
CA PHE A 742 3.52 23.92 -37.59
C PHE A 742 4.11 24.01 -36.19
N ILE A 743 4.64 25.18 -35.85
CA ILE A 743 5.45 25.42 -34.65
C ILE A 743 4.69 26.32 -33.69
N ALA A 744 4.62 25.88 -32.44
CA ALA A 744 4.32 26.73 -31.30
C ALA A 744 5.61 27.35 -30.77
N SER A 745 5.58 28.64 -30.46
CA SER A 745 6.71 29.35 -29.87
C SER A 745 6.24 30.22 -28.70
N PHE A 746 7.09 30.34 -27.69
CA PHE A 746 6.92 31.26 -26.57
C PHE A 746 8.25 31.96 -26.30
N GLU A 747 8.26 33.29 -26.42
CA GLU A 747 9.44 34.14 -26.27
C GLU A 747 8.98 35.53 -25.81
N ASN A 748 9.73 36.18 -24.92
CA ASN A 748 9.42 37.54 -24.44
C ASN A 748 7.98 37.73 -23.90
N GLN A 749 7.44 36.72 -23.19
CA GLN A 749 6.05 36.69 -22.69
C GLN A 749 4.97 36.64 -23.77
N GLU A 750 5.32 36.42 -25.04
CA GLU A 750 4.37 36.27 -26.15
C GLU A 750 4.35 34.82 -26.63
N ALA A 751 3.15 34.27 -26.82
CA ALA A 751 2.95 32.92 -27.35
C ALA A 751 2.34 33.00 -28.76
N SER A 752 2.87 32.21 -29.69
CA SER A 752 2.33 32.13 -31.06
C SER A 752 2.34 30.71 -31.60
N VAL A 753 1.43 30.42 -32.52
CA VAL A 753 1.33 29.15 -33.23
C VAL A 753 1.15 29.44 -34.71
N ARG A 754 2.09 28.99 -35.55
CA ARG A 754 2.08 29.29 -36.99
C ARG A 754 2.81 28.24 -37.82
N LEU A 755 2.50 28.21 -39.12
CA LEU A 755 3.24 27.41 -40.10
C LEU A 755 4.55 28.14 -40.47
N GLN A 756 5.70 27.48 -40.29
CA GLN A 756 7.02 28.08 -40.56
C GLN A 756 7.84 27.21 -41.52
N ASN A 757 8.67 27.89 -42.32
CA ASN A 757 9.72 27.26 -43.09
C ASN A 757 10.97 27.15 -42.22
N ILE A 758 11.35 25.93 -41.86
CA ILE A 758 12.56 25.69 -41.05
C ILE A 758 13.71 25.20 -41.92
N SER A 759 14.92 25.67 -41.62
CA SER A 759 16.13 25.21 -42.31
C SER A 759 16.39 23.74 -42.04
N SER A 760 17.07 23.06 -42.97
CA SER A 760 17.47 21.66 -42.81
C SER A 760 18.37 21.42 -41.59
N ASN A 761 19.06 22.45 -41.08
CA ASN A 761 19.89 22.39 -39.88
C ASN A 761 19.10 22.59 -38.58
N HIS A 762 17.83 23.00 -38.66
CA HIS A 762 16.97 23.19 -37.50
C HIS A 762 16.58 21.82 -36.90
N PRO A 763 16.57 21.66 -35.55
CA PRO A 763 16.26 20.37 -34.94
C PRO A 763 14.92 19.74 -35.38
N PHE A 764 13.94 20.58 -35.71
CA PHE A 764 12.59 20.13 -36.10
C PHE A 764 12.51 19.65 -37.57
N ALA A 765 13.58 19.79 -38.36
CA ALA A 765 13.59 19.39 -39.76
C ALA A 765 13.60 17.86 -39.92
N ASN A 766 14.16 17.13 -38.96
CA ASN A 766 14.32 15.68 -39.03
C ASN A 766 13.22 14.89 -38.31
N LEU A 767 12.07 15.52 -38.06
CA LEU A 767 10.87 14.84 -37.56
C LEU A 767 10.36 13.81 -38.56
N ASN A 768 9.99 12.64 -38.05
CA ASN A 768 9.39 11.54 -38.81
C ASN A 768 8.05 11.13 -38.19
N GLY A 769 7.11 10.67 -39.03
CA GLY A 769 5.83 10.15 -38.56
C GLY A 769 5.02 11.18 -37.77
N SER A 770 4.58 10.82 -36.57
CA SER A 770 3.74 11.63 -35.69
C SER A 770 4.48 12.11 -34.43
N ASP A 771 5.80 12.27 -34.50
CA ASP A 771 6.63 12.69 -33.38
C ASP A 771 6.25 14.10 -32.86
N ASN A 772 6.31 14.25 -31.53
CA ASN A 772 6.36 15.53 -30.84
C ASN A 772 7.82 15.88 -30.52
N ILE A 773 8.15 17.17 -30.60
CA ILE A 773 9.47 17.70 -30.22
C ILE A 773 9.31 19.05 -29.55
N ILE A 774 10.07 19.29 -28.48
CA ILE A 774 10.18 20.59 -27.81
C ILE A 774 11.65 20.92 -27.65
N ALA A 775 12.00 22.18 -27.91
CA ALA A 775 13.30 22.76 -27.65
C ALA A 775 13.18 23.88 -26.61
N PHE A 776 13.97 23.79 -25.54
CA PHE A 776 14.12 24.84 -24.53
C PHE A 776 15.43 25.59 -24.76
N THR A 777 15.33 26.91 -24.89
CA THR A 777 16.47 27.82 -24.86
C THR A 777 16.45 28.52 -23.51
N THR A 778 17.54 28.43 -22.77
CA THR A 778 17.68 29.00 -21.42
C THR A 778 19.02 29.74 -21.29
N ASP A 779 19.26 30.43 -20.18
CA ASP A 779 20.57 31.05 -19.89
C ASP A 779 21.70 30.00 -19.95
N ARG A 780 21.44 28.78 -19.45
CA ARG A 780 22.41 27.67 -19.46
C ARG A 780 22.46 26.90 -20.78
N TYR A 781 21.36 26.86 -21.53
CA TYR A 781 21.21 26.15 -22.80
C TYR A 781 21.01 27.14 -23.97
N SER A 782 21.85 28.18 -24.01
CA SER A 782 21.78 29.26 -25.01
C SER A 782 22.49 28.91 -26.32
N GLU A 783 23.65 28.24 -26.26
CA GLU A 783 24.38 27.79 -27.47
C GLU A 783 23.81 26.47 -28.05
N ARG A 784 23.35 25.57 -27.16
CA ARG A 784 22.75 24.29 -27.53
C ARG A 784 21.45 24.09 -26.77
N GLN A 785 20.34 24.18 -27.50
CA GLN A 785 19.00 24.00 -26.96
C GLN A 785 18.83 22.61 -26.33
N LEU A 786 18.11 22.53 -25.22
CA LEU A 786 17.70 21.26 -24.63
C LEU A 786 16.48 20.73 -25.39
N ILE A 787 16.61 19.57 -26.01
CA ILE A 787 15.57 18.99 -26.87
C ILE A 787 14.98 17.74 -26.23
N VAL A 788 13.65 17.68 -26.18
CA VAL A 788 12.89 16.49 -25.80
C VAL A 788 12.03 16.04 -26.98
N GLN A 789 12.24 14.81 -27.47
CA GLN A 789 11.55 14.26 -28.63
C GLN A 789 11.03 12.84 -28.36
N GLY A 790 9.87 12.52 -28.92
CA GLY A 790 9.37 11.15 -29.04
C GLY A 790 7.99 11.09 -29.69
N PRO A 791 7.36 9.91 -29.76
CA PRO A 791 6.10 9.74 -30.49
C PRO A 791 4.95 10.53 -29.87
N GLY A 792 4.14 11.18 -30.71
CA GLY A 792 2.90 11.82 -30.30
C GLY A 792 1.76 10.83 -30.02
N ALA A 793 0.60 11.35 -29.60
CA ALA A 793 -0.59 10.54 -29.33
C ALA A 793 -1.21 10.03 -30.65
N GLY A 794 -1.43 8.71 -30.74
CA GLY A 794 -2.04 8.04 -31.90
C GLY A 794 -1.93 6.51 -31.81
N LYS A 795 -2.71 5.76 -32.60
CA LYS A 795 -2.52 4.31 -32.75
C LYS A 795 -1.09 4.08 -33.25
N TYR A 796 -0.32 3.24 -32.54
CA TYR A 796 1.04 2.85 -32.92
C TYR A 796 1.13 2.61 -34.43
N GLY A 797 1.84 3.49 -35.15
CA GLY A 797 2.18 3.32 -36.56
C GLY A 797 2.95 2.01 -36.78
N SER A 798 3.00 1.54 -38.03
CA SER A 798 3.56 0.25 -38.44
C SER A 798 4.82 -0.13 -37.66
N ARG A 799 4.74 -1.22 -36.91
CA ARG A 799 5.70 -1.68 -35.87
C ARG A 799 7.04 -2.19 -36.39
N ILE A 800 7.29 -2.12 -37.70
CA ILE A 800 8.52 -2.60 -38.34
C ILE A 800 9.25 -1.39 -38.92
N SER A 801 10.51 -1.18 -38.52
CA SER A 801 11.32 -0.10 -39.05
C SER A 801 11.62 -0.35 -40.53
N SER A 802 11.49 0.70 -41.35
CA SER A 802 11.99 0.74 -42.73
C SER A 802 13.48 1.14 -42.81
N SER A 803 14.08 1.58 -41.70
CA SER A 803 15.53 1.81 -41.63
C SER A 803 16.26 0.47 -41.64
N PHE A 804 17.23 0.35 -42.54
CA PHE A 804 17.96 -0.89 -42.79
C PHE A 804 18.79 -1.33 -41.58
N GLU A 805 19.31 -0.41 -40.77
CA GLU A 805 20.06 -0.73 -39.55
C GLU A 805 19.16 -1.21 -38.39
N LYS A 806 17.85 -0.98 -38.50
CA LYS A 806 16.85 -1.32 -37.48
C LYS A 806 15.87 -2.40 -37.93
N ASN A 807 16.08 -2.96 -39.13
CA ASN A 807 15.28 -4.04 -39.71
C ASN A 807 16.10 -5.33 -39.75
N THR A 808 15.56 -6.45 -39.25
CA THR A 808 16.32 -7.71 -39.15
C THR A 808 16.85 -8.20 -40.50
N ALA A 809 16.09 -8.05 -41.58
CA ALA A 809 16.57 -8.40 -42.91
C ALA A 809 17.66 -7.44 -43.41
N GLY A 810 17.51 -6.14 -43.14
CA GLY A 810 18.53 -5.14 -43.49
C GLY A 810 19.85 -5.38 -42.76
N VAL A 811 19.79 -5.69 -41.46
CA VAL A 811 20.98 -6.00 -40.66
C VAL A 811 21.68 -7.27 -41.16
N ALA A 812 20.91 -8.33 -41.47
CA ALA A 812 21.46 -9.55 -42.05
C ALA A 812 22.13 -9.27 -43.41
N ALA A 813 21.52 -8.44 -44.25
CA ALA A 813 22.09 -8.05 -45.54
C ALA A 813 23.41 -7.29 -45.40
N ILE A 814 23.48 -6.35 -44.46
CA ILE A 814 24.68 -5.55 -44.20
C ILE A 814 25.79 -6.42 -43.66
N ALA A 815 25.49 -7.32 -42.72
CA ALA A 815 26.46 -8.27 -42.18
C ALA A 815 27.03 -9.16 -43.28
N PHE A 816 26.16 -9.69 -44.16
CA PHE A 816 26.55 -10.49 -45.32
C PHE A 816 27.44 -9.68 -46.28
N LEU A 817 27.06 -8.46 -46.68
CA LEU A 817 27.84 -7.66 -47.62
C LEU A 817 29.21 -7.21 -47.06
N LYS A 818 29.27 -6.90 -45.76
CA LYS A 818 30.53 -6.60 -45.08
C LYS A 818 31.50 -7.79 -45.14
N SER A 819 31.00 -9.01 -44.95
CA SER A 819 31.83 -10.21 -45.00
C SER A 819 32.50 -10.45 -46.36
N LEU A 820 31.88 -9.98 -47.45
CA LEU A 820 32.42 -10.09 -48.81
C LEU A 820 33.18 -8.84 -49.27
N ASN A 821 33.36 -7.84 -48.40
CA ASN A 821 33.88 -6.51 -48.75
C ASN A 821 33.11 -5.84 -49.92
N GLN A 822 31.80 -6.08 -50.02
CA GLN A 822 30.92 -5.57 -51.10
C GLN A 822 30.00 -4.44 -50.61
N THR A 823 30.43 -3.61 -49.66
CA THR A 823 29.60 -2.57 -49.01
C THR A 823 29.16 -1.44 -49.95
N GLN A 824 29.74 -1.35 -51.15
CA GLN A 824 29.40 -0.36 -52.18
C GLN A 824 28.25 -0.80 -53.11
N LYS A 825 27.78 -2.04 -53.00
CA LYS A 825 26.65 -2.55 -53.81
C LYS A 825 25.32 -2.30 -53.10
N GLY A 826 24.39 -1.64 -53.78
CA GLY A 826 23.02 -1.46 -53.32
C GLY A 826 22.18 -2.71 -53.57
N ILE A 827 21.35 -3.10 -52.59
CA ILE A 827 20.41 -4.21 -52.72
C ILE A 827 19.02 -3.71 -52.35
N ASN A 828 18.05 -3.96 -53.22
CA ASN A 828 16.64 -3.76 -52.91
C ASN A 828 16.04 -5.07 -52.41
N ILE A 829 15.35 -5.03 -51.26
CA ILE A 829 14.80 -6.20 -50.59
C ILE A 829 13.31 -5.95 -50.39
N SER A 830 12.47 -6.80 -51.01
CA SER A 830 11.04 -6.87 -50.72
C SER A 830 10.77 -8.15 -49.91
N ILE A 831 10.01 -8.02 -48.83
CA ILE A 831 9.68 -9.15 -47.96
C ILE A 831 8.17 -9.21 -47.79
N GLU A 832 7.60 -10.29 -48.29
CA GLU A 832 6.21 -10.66 -48.00
C GLU A 832 6.21 -11.58 -46.77
N LYS A 833 5.55 -11.15 -45.70
CA LYS A 833 5.46 -11.90 -44.44
C LYS A 833 4.04 -12.41 -44.24
N ASN A 834 3.86 -13.72 -44.38
CA ASN A 834 2.61 -14.40 -44.05
C ASN A 834 2.58 -14.87 -42.59
N MET A 835 3.20 -14.10 -41.69
CA MET A 835 3.33 -14.44 -40.26
C MET A 835 3.07 -13.21 -39.38
N PRO A 836 2.21 -13.32 -38.36
CA PRO A 836 1.92 -12.21 -37.44
C PRO A 836 3.14 -11.78 -36.64
N LEU A 837 3.22 -10.48 -36.33
CA LEU A 837 4.31 -9.89 -35.53
C LEU A 837 4.19 -10.29 -34.06
N GLN A 838 5.33 -10.51 -33.39
CA GLN A 838 5.38 -10.88 -31.96
C GLN A 838 4.50 -12.09 -31.59
N SER A 839 4.27 -12.98 -32.56
CA SER A 839 3.38 -14.14 -32.45
C SER A 839 4.00 -15.33 -31.73
N GLY A 840 5.33 -15.39 -31.60
CA GLY A 840 6.02 -16.59 -31.11
C GLY A 840 6.31 -17.62 -32.21
N LEU A 841 6.06 -17.28 -33.48
CA LEU A 841 6.32 -18.13 -34.64
C LEU A 841 7.69 -17.87 -35.29
N GLY A 842 8.56 -17.04 -34.71
CA GLY A 842 9.90 -16.76 -35.26
C GLY A 842 9.94 -15.80 -36.46
N SER A 843 8.95 -14.90 -36.59
CA SER A 843 8.83 -13.95 -37.73
C SER A 843 10.10 -13.08 -37.96
N SER A 844 10.79 -12.65 -36.91
CA SER A 844 12.04 -11.88 -37.01
C SER A 844 13.16 -12.71 -37.63
N GLY A 845 13.37 -13.92 -37.11
CA GLY A 845 14.40 -14.86 -37.54
C GLY A 845 14.17 -15.35 -38.96
N ALA A 846 12.91 -15.65 -39.31
CA ALA A 846 12.54 -16.03 -40.67
C ALA A 846 12.90 -14.95 -41.70
N SER A 847 12.74 -13.67 -41.34
CA SER A 847 13.07 -12.54 -42.22
C SER A 847 14.59 -12.41 -42.43
N ALA A 848 15.36 -12.56 -41.35
CA ALA A 848 16.82 -12.53 -41.41
C ALA A 848 17.35 -13.71 -42.24
N VAL A 849 16.85 -14.92 -41.99
CA VAL A 849 17.23 -16.16 -42.70
C VAL A 849 16.86 -16.10 -44.17
N ALA A 850 15.64 -15.68 -44.52
CA ALA A 850 15.22 -15.55 -45.91
C ALA A 850 16.14 -14.59 -46.68
N CYS A 851 16.48 -13.45 -46.07
CA CYS A 851 17.40 -12.49 -46.64
C CYS A 851 18.81 -13.09 -46.84
N ALA A 852 19.40 -13.69 -45.80
CA ALA A 852 20.74 -14.25 -45.88
C ALA A 852 20.85 -15.39 -46.91
N VAL A 853 19.84 -16.28 -47.00
CA VAL A 853 19.81 -17.37 -47.98
C VAL A 853 19.64 -16.83 -49.41
N ALA A 854 18.75 -15.85 -49.61
CA ALA A 854 18.56 -15.21 -50.91
C ALA A 854 19.83 -14.51 -51.39
N LEU A 855 20.49 -13.76 -50.50
CA LEU A 855 21.77 -13.10 -50.80
C LEU A 855 22.88 -14.11 -51.09
N ASN A 856 22.98 -15.16 -50.28
CA ASN A 856 23.96 -16.21 -50.53
C ASN A 856 23.78 -16.80 -51.92
N ARG A 857 22.54 -17.10 -52.34
CA ARG A 857 22.26 -17.57 -53.70
C ARG A 857 22.59 -16.53 -54.77
N LEU A 858 22.22 -15.28 -54.56
CA LEU A 858 22.45 -14.18 -55.50
C LEU A 858 23.94 -13.94 -55.77
N PHE A 859 24.79 -14.15 -54.76
CA PHE A 859 26.25 -13.98 -54.85
C PHE A 859 27.01 -15.28 -55.20
N GLY A 860 26.32 -16.30 -55.73
CA GLY A 860 26.97 -17.54 -56.18
C GLY A 860 27.29 -18.54 -55.07
N THR A 861 26.56 -18.49 -53.96
CA THR A 861 26.68 -19.36 -52.78
C THR A 861 28.08 -19.41 -52.15
N PRO A 862 28.65 -18.25 -51.75
CA PRO A 862 29.99 -18.19 -51.14
C PRO A 862 30.08 -18.84 -49.76
N TYR A 863 28.96 -18.99 -49.06
CA TYR A 863 28.90 -19.58 -47.72
C TYR A 863 28.05 -20.85 -47.71
N SER A 864 28.46 -21.83 -46.90
CA SER A 864 27.58 -22.93 -46.49
C SER A 864 26.45 -22.40 -45.61
N ARG A 865 25.36 -23.18 -45.45
CA ARG A 865 24.25 -22.79 -44.58
C ARG A 865 24.68 -22.53 -43.14
N LYS A 866 25.65 -23.29 -42.62
CA LYS A 866 26.17 -23.10 -41.26
C LYS A 866 26.95 -21.79 -41.13
N GLU A 867 27.69 -21.40 -42.16
CA GLU A 867 28.46 -20.15 -42.19
C GLU A 867 27.58 -18.90 -42.33
N LEU A 868 26.29 -19.04 -42.67
CA LEU A 868 25.34 -17.91 -42.67
C LEU A 868 24.83 -17.54 -41.28
N LEU A 869 24.95 -18.43 -40.28
CA LEU A 869 24.42 -18.24 -38.93
C LEU A 869 24.89 -16.95 -38.23
N PRO A 870 26.18 -16.57 -38.25
CA PRO A 870 26.64 -15.34 -37.61
C PRO A 870 25.90 -14.10 -38.12
N PHE A 871 25.61 -14.05 -39.43
CA PHE A 871 24.98 -12.91 -40.07
C PHE A 871 23.52 -12.74 -39.62
N VAL A 872 22.78 -13.84 -39.49
CA VAL A 872 21.38 -13.82 -39.04
C VAL A 872 21.25 -13.65 -37.54
N MET A 873 22.22 -14.10 -36.75
CA MET A 873 22.22 -13.85 -35.30
C MET A 873 22.46 -12.39 -34.95
N GLN A 874 23.33 -11.71 -35.70
CA GLN A 874 23.52 -10.27 -35.57
C GLN A 874 22.21 -9.50 -35.83
N ALA A 875 21.39 -9.98 -36.76
CA ALA A 875 20.07 -9.42 -37.01
C ALA A 875 19.08 -9.63 -35.84
N GLU A 876 19.09 -10.80 -35.20
CA GLU A 876 18.25 -11.06 -34.02
C GLU A 876 18.65 -10.22 -32.80
N GLU A 877 19.93 -9.86 -32.66
CA GLU A 877 20.40 -8.96 -31.61
C GLU A 877 19.71 -7.59 -31.68
N VAL A 878 19.51 -7.05 -32.88
CA VAL A 878 18.83 -5.76 -33.08
C VAL A 878 17.34 -5.85 -32.72
N ALA A 879 16.70 -7.00 -32.94
CA ALA A 879 15.29 -7.20 -32.60
C ALA A 879 15.04 -7.48 -31.12
N CYS A 880 15.91 -8.27 -30.49
CA CYS A 880 15.68 -8.85 -29.16
C CYS A 880 16.64 -8.36 -28.07
N GLY A 881 17.65 -7.56 -28.43
CA GLY A 881 18.67 -7.02 -27.52
C GLY A 881 19.76 -8.01 -27.10
N ALA A 882 19.78 -9.21 -27.69
CA ALA A 882 20.82 -10.22 -27.46
C ALA A 882 20.80 -11.28 -28.59
N ALA A 883 21.97 -11.66 -29.09
CA ALA A 883 22.12 -12.64 -30.16
C ALA A 883 21.82 -14.07 -29.67
N HIS A 884 20.80 -14.72 -30.24
CA HIS A 884 20.44 -16.11 -29.93
C HIS A 884 20.23 -16.91 -31.22
N ALA A 885 20.69 -18.15 -31.25
CA ALA A 885 20.53 -19.05 -32.40
C ALA A 885 19.18 -19.80 -32.41
N ASP A 886 18.38 -19.67 -31.35
CA ASP A 886 17.21 -20.50 -31.02
C ASP A 886 16.17 -20.58 -32.14
N ASN A 887 15.83 -19.45 -32.76
CA ASN A 887 14.86 -19.43 -33.87
C ASN A 887 15.53 -19.46 -35.25
N VAL A 888 16.71 -18.84 -35.38
CA VAL A 888 17.39 -18.71 -36.69
C VAL A 888 18.05 -20.00 -37.16
N ALA A 889 18.58 -20.82 -36.24
CA ALA A 889 19.21 -22.09 -36.57
C ALA A 889 18.23 -23.12 -37.17
N PRO A 890 17.09 -23.44 -36.54
CA PRO A 890 16.12 -24.36 -37.15
C PRO A 890 15.49 -23.77 -38.42
N SER A 891 15.26 -22.46 -38.51
CA SER A 891 14.79 -21.83 -39.76
C SER A 891 15.79 -21.96 -40.92
N LEU A 892 17.10 -21.92 -40.64
CA LEU A 892 18.15 -21.96 -41.66
C LEU A 892 18.58 -23.38 -42.03
N LEU A 893 18.72 -24.26 -41.03
CA LEU A 893 19.22 -25.62 -41.22
C LEU A 893 18.09 -26.64 -41.46
N GLY A 894 16.88 -26.36 -40.97
CA GLY A 894 15.79 -27.32 -40.93
C GLY A 894 15.89 -28.32 -39.77
N GLY A 895 14.80 -29.04 -39.57
CA GLY A 895 14.67 -30.10 -38.58
C GLY A 895 14.58 -29.60 -37.14
N ILE A 896 14.95 -30.48 -36.21
CA ILE A 896 15.10 -30.14 -34.80
C ILE A 896 16.58 -29.87 -34.54
N THR A 897 16.91 -28.77 -33.86
CA THR A 897 18.30 -28.40 -33.58
C THR A 897 18.54 -28.26 -32.08
N LEU A 898 19.72 -28.69 -31.61
CA LEU A 898 20.21 -28.46 -30.27
C LEU A 898 21.33 -27.42 -30.31
N ILE A 899 21.18 -26.35 -29.57
CA ILE A 899 22.18 -25.29 -29.45
C ILE A 899 22.90 -25.48 -28.12
N ARG A 900 24.16 -25.95 -28.18
CA ARG A 900 24.99 -26.14 -26.97
C ARG A 900 25.59 -24.81 -26.49
N SER A 901 25.93 -23.93 -27.43
CA SER A 901 26.47 -22.59 -27.11
C SER A 901 26.12 -21.58 -28.20
N ASN A 902 25.57 -20.44 -27.79
CA ASN A 902 25.33 -19.28 -28.65
C ASN A 902 26.62 -18.48 -28.93
N GLU A 903 27.67 -18.63 -28.10
CA GLU A 903 28.93 -17.92 -28.28
C GLU A 903 29.80 -18.58 -29.35
N THR A 904 29.94 -19.91 -29.27
CA THR A 904 30.74 -20.69 -30.23
C THR A 904 29.91 -21.16 -31.42
N LEU A 905 28.61 -20.86 -31.46
CA LEU A 905 27.66 -21.33 -32.47
C LEU A 905 27.68 -22.86 -32.65
N ASP A 906 27.79 -23.56 -31.53
CA ASP A 906 27.84 -25.02 -31.52
C ASP A 906 26.42 -25.59 -31.57
N ILE A 907 26.03 -26.01 -32.76
CA ILE A 907 24.68 -26.44 -33.12
C ILE A 907 24.73 -27.85 -33.69
N VAL A 908 23.88 -28.71 -33.14
CA VAL A 908 23.74 -30.12 -33.50
C VAL A 908 22.35 -30.34 -34.11
N SER A 909 22.30 -30.86 -35.33
CA SER A 909 21.04 -31.32 -35.94
C SER A 909 20.61 -32.64 -35.29
N LEU A 910 19.37 -32.71 -34.84
CA LEU A 910 18.78 -33.89 -34.22
C LEU A 910 17.88 -34.63 -35.22
N PRO A 911 17.75 -35.96 -35.11
CA PRO A 911 16.86 -36.73 -35.98
C PRO A 911 15.41 -36.31 -35.80
N VAL A 912 14.67 -36.23 -36.91
CA VAL A 912 13.24 -35.95 -36.92
C VAL A 912 12.48 -37.29 -37.00
N PRO A 913 11.65 -37.64 -36.00
CA PRO A 913 10.88 -38.88 -36.04
C PRO A 913 9.89 -38.90 -37.19
N LYS A 914 9.77 -40.05 -37.87
CA LYS A 914 8.77 -40.24 -38.93
C LYS A 914 7.36 -40.15 -38.34
N LYS A 915 6.45 -39.47 -39.05
CA LYS A 915 5.02 -39.29 -38.67
C LYS A 915 4.75 -38.37 -37.46
N ILE A 916 5.59 -37.38 -37.19
CA ILE A 916 5.22 -36.28 -36.27
C ILE A 916 4.56 -35.13 -37.06
N PHE A 917 3.40 -34.72 -36.58
CA PHE A 917 2.70 -33.50 -36.97
C PHE A 917 2.75 -32.51 -35.82
N VAL A 918 2.80 -31.22 -36.14
CA VAL A 918 2.75 -30.12 -35.19
C VAL A 918 1.50 -29.31 -35.48
N ALA A 919 0.63 -29.20 -34.48
CA ALA A 919 -0.48 -28.26 -34.49
C ALA A 919 -0.03 -27.00 -33.74
N VAL A 920 0.06 -25.87 -34.43
CA VAL A 920 0.38 -24.58 -33.83
C VAL A 920 -0.86 -23.71 -33.88
N VAL A 921 -1.27 -23.16 -32.73
CA VAL A 921 -2.41 -22.25 -32.65
C VAL A 921 -1.93 -20.91 -32.15
N HIS A 922 -2.14 -19.88 -32.96
CA HIS A 922 -1.81 -18.50 -32.66
C HIS A 922 -3.09 -17.75 -32.25
N PRO A 923 -3.28 -17.42 -30.97
CA PRO A 923 -4.30 -16.46 -30.59
C PRO A 923 -3.86 -15.06 -31.03
N HIS A 924 -4.80 -14.24 -31.51
CA HIS A 924 -4.60 -12.84 -31.93
C HIS A 924 -4.32 -11.94 -30.72
N LEU A 925 -3.23 -12.24 -30.05
CA LEU A 925 -2.68 -11.61 -28.88
C LEU A 925 -1.23 -11.26 -29.21
N GLU A 926 -0.68 -10.31 -28.47
CA GLU A 926 0.69 -9.87 -28.68
C GLU A 926 1.43 -9.91 -27.36
N ILE A 927 2.56 -10.62 -27.36
CA ILE A 927 3.47 -10.68 -26.21
C ILE A 927 4.83 -10.17 -26.68
N ASN A 928 5.32 -9.13 -26.03
CA ASN A 928 6.64 -8.60 -26.32
C ASN A 928 7.71 -9.65 -25.93
N THR A 929 8.57 -10.01 -26.89
CA THR A 929 9.61 -11.03 -26.69
C THR A 929 10.63 -10.65 -25.63
N LYS A 930 10.97 -9.36 -25.52
CA LYS A 930 11.88 -8.85 -24.49
C LYS A 930 11.25 -9.03 -23.10
N ASP A 931 9.98 -8.71 -22.96
CA ASP A 931 9.27 -8.82 -21.67
C ASP A 931 9.07 -10.28 -21.26
N ALA A 932 8.69 -11.15 -22.21
CA ALA A 932 8.55 -12.59 -21.96
C ALA A 932 9.87 -13.27 -21.56
N ARG A 933 11.01 -12.76 -22.02
CA ARG A 933 12.35 -13.19 -21.56
C ARG A 933 12.71 -12.59 -20.20
N ALA A 934 12.36 -11.33 -19.95
CA ALA A 934 12.66 -10.63 -18.70
C ALA A 934 11.94 -11.19 -17.47
N ILE A 935 10.77 -11.82 -17.64
CA ILE A 935 10.03 -12.45 -16.52
C ILE A 935 10.64 -13.77 -16.03
N LEU A 936 11.59 -14.35 -16.78
CA LEU A 936 12.18 -15.63 -16.40
C LEU A 936 13.02 -15.48 -15.12
N PRO A 937 12.97 -16.47 -14.22
CA PRO A 937 13.70 -16.43 -12.96
C PRO A 937 15.21 -16.46 -13.23
N LYS A 938 15.95 -15.62 -12.51
CA LYS A 938 17.43 -15.62 -12.56
C LYS A 938 18.04 -16.75 -11.73
N GLU A 939 17.28 -17.29 -10.79
CA GLU A 939 17.68 -18.38 -9.90
C GLU A 939 16.59 -19.45 -9.91
N ILE A 940 16.99 -20.72 -9.97
CA ILE A 940 16.08 -21.86 -10.04
C ILE A 940 16.42 -22.86 -8.93
N PRO A 941 15.41 -23.50 -8.29
CA PRO A 941 15.67 -24.56 -7.33
C PRO A 941 16.44 -25.71 -7.99
N MET A 942 17.46 -26.22 -7.30
CA MET A 942 18.30 -27.31 -7.81
C MET A 942 17.48 -28.54 -8.21
N GLN A 943 16.43 -28.86 -7.44
CA GLN A 943 15.52 -29.98 -7.75
C GLN A 943 14.86 -29.83 -9.13
N LYS A 944 14.36 -28.62 -9.44
CA LYS A 944 13.74 -28.33 -10.74
C LYS A 944 14.76 -28.36 -11.87
N PHE A 945 15.97 -27.87 -11.62
CA PHE A 945 17.06 -27.91 -12.60
C PHE A 945 17.43 -29.35 -12.97
N VAL A 946 17.58 -30.23 -11.98
CA VAL A 946 17.87 -31.66 -12.20
C VAL A 946 16.76 -32.32 -13.01
N GLN A 947 15.50 -32.08 -12.65
CA GLN A 947 14.35 -32.62 -13.38
C GLN A 947 14.28 -32.12 -14.82
N GLN A 948 14.45 -30.81 -15.05
CA GLN A 948 14.47 -30.23 -16.40
C GLN A 948 15.59 -30.81 -17.26
N THR A 949 16.77 -31.02 -16.68
CA THR A 949 17.90 -31.63 -17.39
C THR A 949 17.58 -33.07 -17.79
N GLY A 950 16.92 -33.83 -16.91
CA GLY A 950 16.40 -35.17 -17.21
C GLY A 950 15.37 -35.16 -18.34
N ASN A 951 14.43 -34.21 -18.34
CA ASN A 951 13.42 -34.06 -19.40
C ASN A 951 14.06 -33.72 -20.75
N ILE A 952 15.06 -32.82 -20.80
CA ILE A 952 15.78 -32.50 -22.03
C ILE A 952 16.53 -33.73 -22.56
N ALA A 953 17.26 -34.44 -21.70
CA ALA A 953 17.99 -35.65 -22.08
C ALA A 953 17.05 -36.75 -22.58
N GLY A 954 15.91 -36.95 -21.90
CA GLY A 954 14.87 -37.89 -22.29
C GLY A 954 14.23 -37.54 -23.64
N PHE A 955 13.95 -36.25 -23.89
CA PHE A 955 13.44 -35.78 -25.17
C PHE A 955 14.44 -36.05 -26.30
N ILE A 956 15.72 -35.70 -26.12
CA ILE A 956 16.75 -35.98 -27.14
C ILE A 956 16.88 -37.48 -27.39
N ALA A 957 16.95 -38.30 -26.34
CA ALA A 957 17.01 -39.75 -26.48
C ALA A 957 15.82 -40.31 -27.27
N SER A 958 14.60 -39.80 -27.00
CA SER A 958 13.38 -40.20 -27.70
C SER A 958 13.42 -39.93 -29.20
N LEU A 959 14.12 -38.89 -29.65
CA LEU A 959 14.29 -38.59 -31.07
C LEU A 959 15.18 -39.63 -31.77
N TYR A 960 16.25 -40.07 -31.11
CA TYR A 960 17.15 -41.09 -31.65
C TYR A 960 16.56 -42.50 -31.61
N THR A 961 15.80 -42.83 -30.56
CA THR A 961 15.18 -44.15 -30.41
C THR A 961 13.80 -44.26 -31.07
N GLN A 962 13.21 -43.14 -31.49
CA GLN A 962 11.82 -43.04 -31.97
C GLN A 962 10.80 -43.53 -30.93
N ASP A 963 11.10 -43.38 -29.63
CA ASP A 963 10.20 -43.74 -28.53
C ASP A 963 9.24 -42.58 -28.19
N PHE A 964 8.03 -42.63 -28.76
CA PHE A 964 7.02 -41.59 -28.53
C PHE A 964 6.47 -41.55 -27.10
N GLU A 965 6.52 -42.65 -26.34
CA GLU A 965 6.09 -42.66 -24.94
C GLU A 965 7.13 -41.96 -24.06
N LEU A 966 8.43 -42.16 -24.36
CA LEU A 966 9.50 -41.38 -23.72
C LEU A 966 9.40 -39.90 -24.08
N MET A 967 9.13 -39.58 -25.36
CA MET A 967 8.89 -38.19 -25.80
C MET A 967 7.77 -37.55 -24.98
N LYS A 968 6.64 -38.26 -24.82
CA LYS A 968 5.48 -37.78 -24.07
C LYS A 968 5.78 -37.49 -22.61
N ARG A 969 6.52 -38.38 -21.92
CA ARG A 969 6.93 -38.15 -20.54
C ARG A 969 7.98 -37.03 -20.38
N SER A 970 8.71 -36.73 -21.46
CA SER A 970 9.83 -35.78 -21.45
C SER A 970 9.44 -34.36 -21.90
N LEU A 971 8.31 -34.19 -22.60
CA LEU A 971 7.77 -32.88 -23.01
C LEU A 971 7.05 -32.17 -21.86
N ASN A 972 7.80 -31.90 -20.80
CA ASN A 972 7.34 -31.14 -19.64
C ASN A 972 8.43 -30.16 -19.21
N ASP A 973 8.12 -28.88 -19.20
CA ASP A 973 9.06 -27.81 -18.84
C ASP A 973 8.79 -27.34 -17.40
N GLU A 974 9.79 -27.49 -16.54
CA GLU A 974 9.71 -27.15 -15.11
C GLU A 974 10.11 -25.71 -14.78
N ILE A 975 10.71 -25.00 -15.75
CA ILE A 975 11.41 -23.73 -15.55
C ILE A 975 10.74 -22.58 -16.32
N ILE A 976 10.63 -22.70 -17.64
CA ILE A 976 10.23 -21.59 -18.52
C ILE A 976 8.71 -21.56 -18.66
N GLU A 977 8.09 -22.71 -18.96
CA GLU A 977 6.65 -22.80 -19.19
C GLU A 977 5.82 -22.34 -17.98
N PRO A 978 6.08 -22.75 -16.71
CA PRO A 978 5.24 -22.36 -15.58
C PRO A 978 5.26 -20.85 -15.28
N VAL A 979 6.28 -20.16 -15.81
CA VAL A 979 6.44 -18.72 -15.65
C VAL A 979 5.78 -17.98 -16.81
N ARG A 980 6.01 -18.45 -18.05
CA ARG A 980 5.47 -17.81 -19.27
C ARG A 980 4.03 -18.17 -19.58
N SER A 981 3.52 -19.32 -19.14
CA SER A 981 2.13 -19.73 -19.33
C SER A 981 1.16 -18.68 -18.82
N LYS A 982 1.55 -17.94 -17.76
CA LYS A 982 0.80 -16.82 -17.18
C LYS A 982 0.55 -15.65 -18.13
N LEU A 983 1.34 -15.54 -19.21
CA LEU A 983 1.16 -14.52 -20.24
C LEU A 983 0.12 -14.94 -21.31
N VAL A 984 -0.24 -16.23 -21.34
CA VAL A 984 -1.18 -16.80 -22.32
C VAL A 984 -2.50 -17.13 -21.63
N PRO A 985 -3.61 -16.45 -21.99
CA PRO A 985 -4.90 -16.66 -21.35
C PRO A 985 -5.34 -18.13 -21.41
N HIS A 986 -5.65 -18.69 -20.23
CA HIS A 986 -6.15 -20.06 -20.06
C HIS A 986 -5.20 -21.16 -20.52
N PHE A 987 -3.89 -20.92 -20.49
CA PHE A 987 -2.88 -21.90 -20.90
C PHE A 987 -3.05 -23.28 -20.26
N ASP A 988 -3.28 -23.35 -18.95
CA ASP A 988 -3.40 -24.64 -18.24
C ASP A 988 -4.59 -25.47 -18.74
N LEU A 989 -5.74 -24.84 -18.95
CA LEU A 989 -6.93 -25.49 -19.53
C LEU A 989 -6.66 -25.96 -20.97
N ILE A 990 -5.97 -25.15 -21.76
CA ILE A 990 -5.60 -25.47 -23.15
C ILE A 990 -4.62 -26.65 -23.17
N LYS A 991 -3.67 -26.70 -22.24
CA LYS A 991 -2.74 -27.82 -22.08
C LYS A 991 -3.48 -29.11 -21.73
N GLU A 992 -4.40 -29.06 -20.77
CA GLU A 992 -5.25 -30.21 -20.41
C GLU A 992 -6.06 -30.71 -21.60
N VAL A 993 -6.68 -29.80 -22.35
CA VAL A 993 -7.49 -30.15 -23.53
C VAL A 993 -6.63 -30.69 -24.67
N ALA A 994 -5.44 -30.14 -24.91
CA ALA A 994 -4.51 -30.68 -25.91
C ALA A 994 -4.13 -32.13 -25.58
N LEU A 995 -3.75 -32.40 -24.32
CA LEU A 995 -3.38 -33.74 -23.86
C LEU A 995 -4.57 -34.72 -23.92
N ALA A 996 -5.78 -34.26 -23.59
CA ALA A 996 -7.01 -35.05 -23.73
C ALA A 996 -7.32 -35.39 -25.20
N ASN A 997 -6.93 -34.51 -26.15
CA ASN A 997 -7.04 -34.72 -27.59
C ASN A 997 -5.77 -35.38 -28.19
N ARG A 998 -5.10 -36.24 -27.41
CA ARG A 998 -3.98 -37.09 -27.85
C ARG A 998 -2.72 -36.35 -28.29
N ALA A 999 -2.48 -35.13 -27.79
CA ALA A 999 -1.17 -34.51 -27.94
C ALA A 999 -0.09 -35.37 -27.24
N LEU A 1000 1.02 -35.64 -27.94
CA LEU A 1000 2.21 -36.24 -27.35
C LEU A 1000 2.86 -35.30 -26.34
N GLY A 1001 2.76 -34.01 -26.55
CA GLY A 1001 3.16 -32.98 -25.62
C GLY A 1001 2.65 -31.63 -26.10
N PHE A 1002 2.57 -30.69 -25.18
CA PHE A 1002 2.00 -29.37 -25.42
C PHE A 1002 2.82 -28.32 -24.69
N SER A 1003 3.16 -27.23 -25.36
CA SER A 1003 3.88 -26.12 -24.75
C SER A 1003 3.73 -24.81 -25.53
N LEU A 1004 4.42 -23.77 -25.07
CA LEU A 1004 4.54 -22.46 -25.73
C LEU A 1004 5.47 -22.51 -26.93
N SER A 1005 5.12 -21.81 -28.00
CA SER A 1005 6.02 -21.58 -29.13
C SER A 1005 6.84 -20.31 -28.89
N GLY A 1006 8.09 -20.48 -28.50
CA GLY A 1006 9.05 -19.40 -28.31
C GLY A 1006 8.69 -18.41 -27.18
N SER A 1007 8.75 -17.12 -27.47
CA SER A 1007 8.50 -16.01 -26.54
C SER A 1007 7.13 -15.34 -26.73
N GLY A 1008 6.35 -15.76 -27.72
CA GLY A 1008 5.05 -15.17 -28.04
C GLY A 1008 3.87 -16.00 -27.51
N PRO A 1009 2.63 -15.61 -27.85
CA PRO A 1009 1.42 -16.24 -27.32
C PRO A 1009 1.00 -17.52 -28.03
N SER A 1010 1.66 -17.89 -29.14
CA SER A 1010 1.35 -19.13 -29.85
C SER A 1010 1.69 -20.34 -29.00
N VAL A 1011 0.86 -21.37 -29.11
CA VAL A 1011 1.05 -22.67 -28.46
C VAL A 1011 1.18 -23.75 -29.51
N PHE A 1012 1.86 -24.83 -29.18
CA PHE A 1012 1.98 -25.97 -30.07
C PHE A 1012 1.71 -27.29 -29.37
N GLY A 1013 1.23 -28.27 -30.13
CA GLY A 1013 1.10 -29.66 -29.71
C GLY A 1013 1.68 -30.61 -30.77
N PHE A 1014 2.42 -31.62 -30.32
CA PHE A 1014 2.88 -32.71 -31.18
C PHE A 1014 1.82 -33.81 -31.29
N ALA A 1015 1.67 -34.40 -32.47
CA ALA A 1015 0.74 -35.48 -32.75
C ALA A 1015 1.37 -36.55 -33.67
N GLN A 1016 0.90 -37.81 -33.56
CA GLN A 1016 1.36 -38.91 -34.42
C GLN A 1016 0.60 -39.03 -35.74
N SER A 1017 -0.51 -38.31 -35.88
CA SER A 1017 -1.33 -38.30 -37.09
C SER A 1017 -1.82 -36.89 -37.38
N TYR A 1018 -2.11 -36.63 -38.66
CA TYR A 1018 -2.68 -35.38 -39.11
C TYR A 1018 -4.05 -35.12 -38.48
N GLY A 1019 -4.90 -36.15 -38.37
CA GLY A 1019 -6.22 -36.03 -37.75
C GLY A 1019 -6.16 -35.70 -36.26
N ASP A 1020 -5.19 -36.26 -35.51
CA ASP A 1020 -4.98 -35.86 -34.12
C ASP A 1020 -4.50 -34.40 -34.03
N ALA A 1021 -3.64 -33.94 -34.94
CA ALA A 1021 -3.21 -32.54 -35.01
C ALA A 1021 -4.38 -31.57 -35.31
N GLU A 1022 -5.30 -31.96 -36.22
CA GLU A 1022 -6.52 -31.19 -36.50
C GLU A 1022 -7.44 -31.11 -35.29
N ASN A 1023 -7.64 -32.23 -34.59
CA ASN A 1023 -8.45 -32.26 -33.37
C ASN A 1023 -7.86 -31.38 -32.28
N ILE A 1024 -6.54 -31.41 -32.09
CA ILE A 1024 -5.85 -30.51 -31.16
C ILE A 1024 -6.11 -29.06 -31.58
N ALA A 1025 -5.78 -28.67 -32.82
CA ALA A 1025 -5.96 -27.30 -33.29
C ALA A 1025 -7.39 -26.80 -33.10
N PHE A 1026 -8.38 -27.57 -33.54
CA PHE A 1026 -9.79 -27.23 -33.40
C PHE A 1026 -10.22 -27.06 -31.93
N ALA A 1027 -9.81 -27.98 -31.05
CA ALA A 1027 -10.15 -27.92 -29.63
C ALA A 1027 -9.57 -26.67 -28.96
N LEU A 1028 -8.33 -26.30 -29.29
CA LEU A 1028 -7.72 -25.08 -28.76
C LEU A 1028 -8.39 -23.81 -29.28
N GLN A 1029 -8.69 -23.76 -30.59
CA GLN A 1029 -9.39 -22.62 -31.19
C GLN A 1029 -10.77 -22.41 -30.56
N LEU A 1030 -11.50 -23.48 -30.25
CA LEU A 1030 -12.82 -23.40 -29.62
C LEU A 1030 -12.78 -22.72 -28.24
N ILE A 1031 -11.78 -23.03 -27.42
CA ILE A 1031 -11.61 -22.46 -26.07
C ILE A 1031 -11.45 -20.94 -26.14
N TRP A 1032 -10.62 -20.46 -27.07
CA TRP A 1032 -10.38 -19.04 -27.28
C TRP A 1032 -11.53 -18.35 -28.00
N HIS A 1033 -12.18 -19.01 -28.96
CA HIS A 1033 -13.35 -18.47 -29.65
C HIS A 1033 -14.54 -18.25 -28.70
N GLN A 1034 -14.81 -19.19 -27.79
CA GLN A 1034 -15.83 -19.03 -26.74
C GLN A 1034 -15.59 -17.81 -25.82
N ARG A 1035 -14.38 -17.23 -25.88
CA ARG A 1035 -13.94 -16.11 -25.05
C ARG A 1035 -13.63 -14.87 -25.89
N ASN A 1036 -14.12 -14.82 -27.14
CA ASN A 1036 -13.94 -13.72 -28.09
C ASN A 1036 -12.47 -13.41 -28.42
N ILE A 1037 -11.60 -14.43 -28.41
CA ILE A 1037 -10.21 -14.34 -28.89
C ILE A 1037 -10.13 -15.03 -30.24
N ALA A 1038 -9.88 -14.26 -31.30
CA ALA A 1038 -9.64 -14.79 -32.65
C ALA A 1038 -8.32 -15.56 -32.69
N THR A 1039 -8.26 -16.60 -33.52
CA THR A 1039 -7.10 -17.51 -33.58
C THR A 1039 -6.83 -17.95 -35.01
N ASP A 1040 -5.56 -18.12 -35.35
CA ASP A 1040 -5.11 -18.84 -36.55
C ASP A 1040 -4.53 -20.20 -36.14
N SER A 1041 -4.67 -21.22 -36.99
CA SER A 1041 -4.06 -22.53 -36.76
C SER A 1041 -3.24 -22.98 -37.96
N PHE A 1042 -2.11 -23.63 -37.68
CA PHE A 1042 -1.16 -24.13 -38.67
C PHE A 1042 -0.83 -25.57 -38.33
N ILE A 1043 -0.98 -26.47 -39.30
CA ILE A 1043 -0.67 -27.88 -39.13
C ILE A 1043 0.36 -28.26 -40.18
N SER A 1044 1.49 -28.79 -39.74
CA SER A 1044 2.58 -29.20 -40.62
C SER A 1044 3.36 -30.37 -40.03
N THR A 1045 4.08 -31.08 -40.90
CA THR A 1045 5.22 -31.89 -40.46
C THR A 1045 6.43 -30.99 -40.17
N ILE A 1046 7.43 -31.51 -39.45
CA ILE A 1046 8.67 -30.77 -39.21
C ILE A 1046 9.45 -30.65 -40.52
N ASN A 1047 9.73 -29.42 -40.96
CA ASN A 1047 10.48 -29.17 -42.19
C ASN A 1047 11.97 -29.48 -41.97
N GLU A 1048 12.50 -30.50 -42.62
CA GLU A 1048 13.92 -30.92 -42.53
C GLU A 1048 14.89 -30.10 -43.41
N GLN A 1049 14.37 -29.29 -44.33
CA GLN A 1049 15.18 -28.57 -45.32
C GLN A 1049 15.48 -27.12 -44.93
N GLY A 1050 14.79 -26.55 -43.94
CA GLY A 1050 14.89 -25.13 -43.56
C GLY A 1050 14.46 -24.20 -44.71
N ALA A 1051 15.04 -23.00 -44.74
CA ALA A 1051 14.79 -22.04 -45.81
C ALA A 1051 15.26 -22.55 -47.18
N THR A 1052 14.41 -22.40 -48.19
CA THR A 1052 14.66 -22.83 -49.57
C THR A 1052 14.60 -21.64 -50.53
N VAL A 1053 15.32 -21.74 -51.64
CA VAL A 1053 15.23 -20.78 -52.73
C VAL A 1053 14.16 -21.28 -53.69
N ILE A 1054 13.13 -20.47 -53.91
CA ILE A 1054 12.07 -20.69 -54.90
C ILE A 1054 12.53 -19.95 -56.15
N SER A 1055 13.42 -20.54 -56.95
CA SER A 1055 13.91 -19.94 -58.20
C SER A 1055 12.88 -20.02 -59.31
#